data_AF-A0AA38RVD4-F1
#
_entry.id   AF-A0AA38RVD4-F1
#
_cell.length_a   1.000
_cell.length_b   1.000
_cell.length_c   1.000
_cell.angle_alpha   90.00
_cell.angle_beta   90.00
_cell.angle_gamma   90.00
#
_symmetry.space_group_name_H-M   'P 1'
#
loop_
_entity.id
_entity.type
_entity.pdbx_description
1 polymer ?
#
loop_
_entity_poly.entity_id
_entity_poly.type
_entity_poly.pdbx_seq_one_letter_code
_entity_poly.pdbx_strand_id
1 'polypeptide(L)'
;MLTSTIADPHRSFYPIGNTPAFSLTRSLPQGVPADILLLGCGDVRNILFTTYSEQGFPPRRLDFTCCDSEGGIIARNVVLLSFLVDGVPESDRDALWNIYYHLYLDGHSLAVLKTQVEKLLVVATTMDDWRRSKYGSLLRFCDQATFDDFRALLVKYDIGTASPDRPGYRAAFTKHIKQAVESREKMISSNLLIATIRSSAPLVVPIPDEVGKAFDRFWETGVVDADAPAVKHPNPMFAASMSEHTVLHYLTDTVLGFHLVTAYAALAELSPLHPRPDRDTGDLKSVQAAKIQFEAWSHAFEQAVADGNALVRFVCAEALVFSQTLQSCLSTGRMTANWHRRQFDMRILTLDEVEYSPRCPAPRLFDIVDTSNIADHLGALVILMCAAPLLKNTPSATVYTEVLSSKEESAKKTFENLLSGHAATMNLLLGVSPVEYWTNATAVANIDEIVVGLDSRGRVPGTEPLHTRLAWKRANWFSGRGEDFPPLDVSPLDLASLLYAIYEEMILFENVEKLNGRATTEEKMRLAAKTAYPLYHHGTFAALLRYIQLRVRTEWLDMVPRLLAKISQNKSMGLGWINLQEFLAYNTIWNVAPRASFVNETKRGPHGGVVGPWKSVPDVVALTLVVPRSNVDRLVADITDAPPPRVFQISMESGERMWLSVFAGMQMAFGQVTPRGNRRSDDFSITVEEDEEGWLGQAPLVVTVYVPTAGLQLEPLTARIVLHIQGITMHDVSLQATNSRMYVYEATLRDEAHVFITKHMPNQAGYPRVCDAVKPPGDGQEPADGNPRSIIPKVDAEAGQIAAVIGHVDIRSEQAKELLTEKAPIELKQPSPFIIDIVFGKNELVIPIHFPIPIEKEGAKTRIARKSSYIEVIAPFADPATASSISDFVFPTILAPPGPPVTLNTPHVNLDTLPILDITDKPRLKWLSTLTSLAFSARERRIRNETQQSTDTGIAESPRVNFKESLFTIFMLASGLQGGQSGLFALREPAGGRGIHMLVFASALRLDAASASVALDAAVLPLTHEMLRDPDVEAFLLLLRSLDMVSVTVDPAELRLWKKNLPALAERCRTWSHAPECEYSRPGATIPLSLDAGAPLLCSCGEGRLPPAFTALPDWEVAAARSTRIAISPVFPSPFAEALQFSDGSSVVGSAPDEETPPTGEPQAAGSDTEADRRCRNCGATRERERGGPLRRCTRCRVARYCSPECQRKDWRKHRMECQEVDE
;
A
#
# COMPACT_ATOMS: atom_id res chain seq x y z
N MET A 1 -2.05 -14.21 19.48
CA MET A 1 -2.21 -13.26 18.33
C MET A 1 -2.15 -14.04 17.01
N LEU A 2 -2.40 -13.40 15.86
CA LEU A 2 -2.22 -14.03 14.52
C LEU A 2 -0.80 -13.88 13.96
N THR A 3 0.05 -13.10 14.63
CA THR A 3 1.47 -12.91 14.33
C THR A 3 2.32 -13.53 15.44
N SER A 4 3.57 -13.84 15.11
CA SER A 4 4.56 -14.29 16.09
C SER A 4 4.75 -13.24 17.19
N THR A 5 4.95 -13.68 18.43
CA THR A 5 5.11 -12.77 19.56
C THR A 5 6.54 -12.25 19.64
N ILE A 6 6.70 -10.93 19.51
CA ILE A 6 8.01 -10.27 19.51
C ILE A 6 8.20 -9.57 20.86
N ALA A 7 9.17 -10.04 21.63
CA ALA A 7 9.59 -9.40 22.86
C ALA A 7 10.68 -8.36 22.55
N ASP A 8 10.25 -7.13 22.32
CA ASP A 8 11.13 -5.99 22.14
C ASP A 8 11.14 -5.12 23.43
N PRO A 9 12.23 -5.16 24.22
CA PRO A 9 12.41 -4.30 25.39
C PRO A 9 12.77 -2.86 25.01
N HIS A 10 13.05 -2.54 23.74
CA HIS A 10 13.38 -1.19 23.27
C HIS A 10 12.55 -0.82 22.05
N ARG A 11 11.29 -0.46 22.28
CA ARG A 11 10.36 -0.08 21.21
C ARG A 11 10.68 1.30 20.66
N SER A 12 10.56 1.45 19.35
CA SER A 12 10.61 2.75 18.69
C SER A 12 9.25 3.46 18.74
N PHE A 13 9.24 4.72 19.16
CA PHE A 13 8.09 5.60 19.13
C PHE A 13 8.08 6.40 17.83
N TYR A 14 6.99 6.28 17.05
CA TYR A 14 6.80 6.91 15.74
C TYR A 14 5.72 8.01 15.79
N PRO A 15 5.99 9.15 16.44
CA PRO A 15 4.98 10.21 16.63
C PRO A 15 4.63 11.01 15.38
N ILE A 16 5.49 10.94 14.36
CA ILE A 16 5.40 11.69 13.11
C ILE A 16 5.71 10.70 11.99
N GLY A 17 4.92 10.69 10.94
CA GLY A 17 5.20 9.80 9.81
C GLY A 17 6.16 10.39 8.81
N ASN A 18 6.80 9.47 8.11
CA ASN A 18 8.00 9.67 7.29
C ASN A 18 7.75 9.44 5.80
N THR A 19 6.47 9.43 5.39
CA THR A 19 6.04 9.34 4.00
C THR A 19 5.14 10.54 3.68
N PRO A 20 5.18 11.09 2.47
CA PRO A 20 4.34 12.23 2.11
C PRO A 20 2.85 11.91 2.22
N ALA A 21 2.04 12.90 2.61
CA ALA A 21 0.61 12.72 2.74
C ALA A 21 -0.07 12.35 1.41
N PHE A 22 -1.13 11.55 1.46
CA PHE A 22 -1.96 11.21 0.31
C PHE A 22 -3.45 11.22 0.68
N SER A 23 -4.32 11.36 -0.34
CA SER A 23 -5.76 11.41 -0.10
C SER A 23 -6.31 10.00 0.13
N LEU A 24 -7.01 9.84 1.25
CA LEU A 24 -7.68 8.60 1.65
C LEU A 24 -8.95 8.33 0.82
N THR A 25 -9.45 9.31 0.07
CA THR A 25 -10.61 9.18 -0.82
C THR A 25 -10.22 9.02 -2.29
N ARG A 26 -8.93 8.84 -2.59
CA ARG A 26 -8.39 8.84 -3.97
C ARG A 26 -9.02 7.83 -4.94
N SER A 27 -9.67 6.77 -4.46
CA SER A 27 -10.38 5.79 -5.32
C SER A 27 -11.90 5.85 -5.21
N LEU A 28 -12.44 6.85 -4.49
CA LEU A 28 -13.87 7.00 -4.26
C LEU A 28 -14.45 8.07 -5.21
N PRO A 29 -15.51 7.75 -5.96
CA PRO A 29 -16.22 8.74 -6.77
C PRO A 29 -16.57 9.99 -5.96
N GLN A 30 -16.44 11.17 -6.55
CA GLN A 30 -16.69 12.45 -5.89
C GLN A 30 -18.16 12.57 -5.46
N GLY A 31 -18.37 13.08 -4.24
CA GLY A 31 -19.69 13.22 -3.60
C GLY A 31 -20.24 11.97 -2.91
N VAL A 32 -19.56 10.82 -2.99
CA VAL A 32 -20.01 9.60 -2.30
C VAL A 32 -19.49 9.60 -0.86
N PRO A 33 -20.35 9.39 0.16
CA PRO A 33 -19.94 9.25 1.56
C PRO A 33 -18.86 8.18 1.72
N ALA A 34 -17.88 8.43 2.59
CA ALA A 34 -16.72 7.57 2.78
C ALA A 34 -16.62 7.11 4.24
N ASP A 35 -16.75 5.81 4.45
CA ASP A 35 -16.33 5.16 5.71
C ASP A 35 -14.90 4.61 5.50
N ILE A 36 -13.93 5.14 6.25
CA ILE A 36 -12.49 4.92 6.04
C ILE A 36 -11.90 4.28 7.30
N LEU A 37 -11.28 3.11 7.17
CA LEU A 37 -10.55 2.42 8.23
C LEU A 37 -9.05 2.63 8.02
N LEU A 38 -8.34 3.15 9.03
CA LEU A 38 -6.89 3.31 9.04
C LEU A 38 -6.31 2.31 10.04
N LEU A 39 -5.61 1.29 9.54
CA LEU A 39 -4.87 0.32 10.32
C LEU A 39 -3.40 0.74 10.38
N GLY A 40 -2.92 1.13 11.56
CA GLY A 40 -1.64 1.85 11.69
C GLY A 40 -1.79 3.30 11.25
N CYS A 41 -2.73 4.03 11.87
CA CYS A 41 -3.12 5.36 11.40
C CYS A 41 -1.98 6.39 11.43
N GLY A 42 -1.03 6.27 12.36
CA GLY A 42 0.03 7.26 12.53
C GLY A 42 -0.52 8.66 12.86
N ASP A 43 0.21 9.69 12.44
CA ASP A 43 -0.19 11.09 12.60
C ASP A 43 -1.39 11.49 11.71
N VAL A 44 -1.91 12.71 11.90
CA VAL A 44 -3.12 13.17 11.20
C VAL A 44 -2.89 13.61 9.75
N ARG A 45 -1.67 13.54 9.19
CA ARG A 45 -1.35 14.22 7.92
C ARG A 45 -2.24 13.78 6.77
N ASN A 46 -2.56 12.48 6.69
CA ASN A 46 -3.43 11.93 5.65
C ASN A 46 -4.88 12.39 5.83
N ILE A 47 -5.36 12.55 7.06
CA ILE A 47 -6.70 13.08 7.35
C ILE A 47 -6.80 14.54 6.90
N LEU A 48 -5.83 15.38 7.32
CA LEU A 48 -5.81 16.80 6.97
C LEU A 48 -5.67 17.01 5.45
N PHE A 49 -4.77 16.27 4.79
CA PHE A 49 -4.60 16.35 3.35
C PHE A 49 -5.82 15.83 2.57
N THR A 50 -6.52 14.81 3.09
CA THR A 50 -7.78 14.34 2.49
C THR A 50 -8.83 15.45 2.50
N THR A 51 -9.04 16.13 3.63
CA THR A 51 -10.00 17.24 3.70
C THR A 51 -9.63 18.40 2.79
N TYR A 52 -8.33 18.73 2.66
CA TYR A 52 -7.86 19.72 1.69
C TYR A 52 -8.15 19.32 0.24
N SER A 53 -7.91 18.04 -0.10
CA SER A 53 -8.12 17.51 -1.45
C SER A 53 -9.60 17.44 -1.85
N GLU A 54 -10.53 17.49 -0.90
CA GLU A 54 -11.98 17.47 -1.15
C GLU A 54 -12.58 18.86 -1.38
N GLN A 55 -11.84 19.95 -1.14
CA GLN A 55 -12.33 21.30 -1.43
C GLN A 55 -12.75 21.39 -2.91
N GLY A 56 -13.86 22.05 -3.23
CA GLY A 56 -14.34 22.22 -4.60
C GLY A 56 -14.98 20.98 -5.26
N PHE A 57 -14.89 19.79 -4.65
CA PHE A 57 -15.68 18.64 -5.07
C PHE A 57 -17.11 18.68 -4.54
N PRO A 58 -18.05 17.92 -5.14
CA PRO A 58 -19.33 17.65 -4.52
C PRO A 58 -19.14 17.18 -3.06
N PRO A 59 -19.82 17.81 -2.08
CA PRO A 59 -19.58 17.55 -0.67
C PRO A 59 -19.91 16.10 -0.30
N ARG A 60 -19.15 15.54 0.64
CA ARG A 60 -19.36 14.18 1.15
C ARG A 60 -19.11 14.13 2.66
N ARG A 61 -19.71 13.13 3.32
CA ARG A 61 -19.37 12.75 4.69
C ARG A 61 -18.11 11.88 4.69
N LEU A 62 -17.18 12.17 5.60
CA LEU A 62 -15.95 11.44 5.88
C LEU A 62 -16.01 10.90 7.32
N ASP A 63 -16.03 9.58 7.49
CA ASP A 63 -15.98 8.90 8.80
C ASP A 63 -14.68 8.09 8.89
N PHE A 64 -13.69 8.64 9.59
CA PHE A 64 -12.38 8.02 9.78
C PHE A 64 -12.38 7.16 11.04
N THR A 65 -12.03 5.88 10.93
CA THR A 65 -11.80 4.98 12.06
C THR A 65 -10.30 4.68 12.15
N CYS A 66 -9.64 5.27 13.15
CA CYS A 66 -8.20 5.23 13.35
C CYS A 66 -7.83 4.15 14.37
N CYS A 67 -7.08 3.14 13.92
CA CYS A 67 -6.51 2.10 14.75
C CYS A 67 -4.99 2.26 14.80
N ASP A 68 -4.45 2.36 16.01
CA ASP A 68 -3.00 2.28 16.25
C ASP A 68 -2.71 1.40 17.46
N SER A 69 -1.54 0.78 17.49
CA SER A 69 -1.11 -0.01 18.64
C SER A 69 -0.55 0.84 19.78
N GLU A 70 -0.16 2.09 19.49
CA GLU A 70 0.45 3.04 20.41
C GLU A 70 -0.56 4.12 20.88
N GLY A 71 -0.85 4.13 22.18
CA GLY A 71 -1.79 5.08 22.78
C GLY A 71 -1.30 6.52 22.69
N GLY A 72 0.02 6.74 22.68
CA GLY A 72 0.63 8.05 22.50
C GLY A 72 0.25 8.72 21.18
N ILE A 73 0.14 7.95 20.09
CA ILE A 73 -0.25 8.47 18.77
C ILE A 73 -1.72 8.93 18.80
N ILE A 74 -2.60 8.08 19.36
CA ILE A 74 -4.03 8.39 19.50
C ILE A 74 -4.23 9.66 20.33
N ALA A 75 -3.58 9.78 21.48
CA ALA A 75 -3.72 10.95 22.36
C ALA A 75 -3.23 12.24 21.67
N ARG A 76 -2.10 12.18 20.96
CA ARG A 76 -1.58 13.31 20.17
C ARG A 76 -2.56 13.79 19.11
N ASN A 77 -3.14 12.85 18.38
CA ASN A 77 -4.10 13.16 17.33
C ASN A 77 -5.38 13.78 17.91
N VAL A 78 -5.92 13.22 19.00
CA VAL A 78 -7.11 13.78 19.66
C VAL A 78 -6.86 15.21 20.16
N VAL A 79 -5.71 15.48 20.78
CA VAL A 79 -5.36 16.84 21.24
C VAL A 79 -5.25 17.81 20.07
N LEU A 80 -4.52 17.46 19.01
CA LEU A 80 -4.38 18.33 17.83
C LEU A 80 -5.75 18.63 17.18
N LEU A 81 -6.55 17.60 16.92
CA LEU A 81 -7.86 17.79 16.29
C LEU A 81 -8.82 18.57 17.20
N SER A 82 -8.67 18.49 18.52
CA SER A 82 -9.49 19.27 19.44
C SER A 82 -9.25 20.79 19.33
N PHE A 83 -8.04 21.22 18.94
CA PHE A 83 -7.80 22.63 18.61
C PHE A 83 -8.58 23.04 17.36
N LEU A 84 -8.58 22.20 16.33
CA LEU A 84 -9.31 22.46 15.08
C LEU A 84 -10.84 22.47 15.31
N VAL A 85 -11.35 21.69 16.27
CA VAL A 85 -12.76 21.75 16.69
C VAL A 85 -13.10 23.08 17.38
N ASP A 86 -12.15 23.67 18.11
CA ASP A 86 -12.33 24.99 18.76
C ASP A 86 -12.23 26.14 17.75
N GLY A 87 -11.58 25.91 16.60
CA GLY A 87 -11.12 26.94 15.66
C GLY A 87 -9.86 27.61 16.16
N VAL A 88 -8.84 27.73 15.29
CA VAL A 88 -7.52 28.24 15.68
C VAL A 88 -7.41 29.74 15.40
N PRO A 89 -7.22 30.60 16.43
CA PRO A 89 -6.93 32.02 16.25
C PRO A 89 -5.66 32.22 15.42
N GLU A 90 -5.60 33.31 14.66
CA GLU A 90 -4.41 33.63 13.85
C GLU A 90 -3.13 33.73 14.71
N SER A 91 -3.24 34.22 15.95
CA SER A 91 -2.13 34.30 16.90
C SER A 91 -1.55 32.94 17.32
N ASP A 92 -2.31 31.86 17.20
CA ASP A 92 -1.98 30.55 17.77
C ASP A 92 -1.63 29.52 16.68
N ARG A 93 -1.61 29.94 15.39
CA ARG A 93 -1.32 29.04 14.25
C ARG A 93 0.08 28.42 14.34
N ASP A 94 1.09 29.24 14.63
CA ASP A 94 2.46 28.75 14.81
C ASP A 94 2.60 27.88 16.07
N ALA A 95 1.86 28.21 17.14
CA ALA A 95 1.83 27.41 18.35
C ALA A 95 1.34 25.98 18.07
N LEU A 96 0.36 25.81 17.17
CA LEU A 96 -0.16 24.49 16.81
C LEU A 96 0.92 23.59 16.15
N TRP A 97 1.70 24.17 15.22
CA TRP A 97 2.85 23.47 14.63
C TRP A 97 3.85 23.07 15.72
N ASN A 98 4.21 24.01 16.59
CA ASN A 98 5.18 23.78 17.67
C ASN A 98 4.71 22.66 18.61
N ILE A 99 3.44 22.69 19.03
CA ILE A 99 2.85 21.69 19.92
C ILE A 99 2.92 20.28 19.33
N TYR A 100 2.70 20.14 18.02
CA TYR A 100 2.64 18.82 17.41
C TYR A 100 4.02 18.30 16.96
N TYR A 101 4.86 19.15 16.38
CA TYR A 101 6.10 18.71 15.72
C TYR A 101 7.38 18.97 16.52
N HIS A 102 7.43 19.92 17.46
CA HIS A 102 8.67 20.24 18.19
C HIS A 102 8.84 19.43 19.48
N LEU A 103 10.08 19.06 19.79
CA LEU A 103 10.44 18.38 21.05
C LEU A 103 10.44 19.33 22.25
N TYR A 104 10.66 20.62 22.01
CA TYR A 104 10.61 21.67 23.02
C TYR A 104 9.65 22.78 22.61
N LEU A 105 8.93 23.32 23.60
CA LEU A 105 7.97 24.41 23.43
C LEU A 105 8.52 25.70 24.02
N ASP A 106 8.18 26.82 23.38
CA ASP A 106 8.25 28.14 23.98
C ASP A 106 7.14 28.34 25.02
N GLY A 107 7.21 29.43 25.80
CA GLY A 107 6.24 29.70 26.86
C GLY A 107 4.80 29.96 26.37
N HIS A 108 4.61 30.52 25.18
CA HIS A 108 3.30 30.74 24.60
C HIS A 108 2.67 29.43 24.13
N SER A 109 3.40 28.64 23.32
CA SER A 109 2.99 27.32 22.87
C SER A 109 2.65 26.38 24.04
N LEU A 110 3.44 26.42 25.12
CA LEU A 110 3.16 25.65 26.33
C LEU A 110 1.85 26.09 27.02
N ALA A 111 1.59 27.40 27.08
CA ALA A 111 0.36 27.94 27.68
C ALA A 111 -0.90 27.59 26.84
N VAL A 112 -0.78 27.60 25.51
CA VAL A 112 -1.83 27.16 24.59
C VAL A 112 -2.14 25.68 24.81
N LEU A 113 -1.10 24.82 24.87
CA LEU A 113 -1.27 23.39 25.15
C LEU A 113 -1.92 23.16 26.52
N LYS A 114 -1.43 23.82 27.56
CA LYS A 114 -1.96 23.71 28.92
C LYS A 114 -3.45 24.01 28.97
N THR A 115 -3.85 25.14 28.39
CA THR A 115 -5.25 25.59 28.35
C THR A 115 -6.13 24.54 27.65
N GLN A 116 -5.64 23.95 26.56
CA GLN A 116 -6.41 22.92 25.85
C GLN A 116 -6.52 21.63 26.65
N VAL A 117 -5.43 21.16 27.27
CA VAL A 117 -5.43 19.95 28.10
C VAL A 117 -6.38 20.11 29.30
N GLU A 118 -6.37 21.26 29.97
CA GLU A 118 -7.29 21.56 31.08
C GLU A 118 -8.76 21.50 30.63
N LYS A 119 -9.10 22.06 29.46
CA LYS A 119 -10.45 21.95 28.88
C LYS A 119 -10.85 20.50 28.63
N LEU A 120 -9.95 19.70 28.03
CA LEU A 120 -10.23 18.30 27.69
C LEU A 120 -10.41 17.45 28.95
N LEU A 121 -9.61 17.66 29.99
CA LEU A 121 -9.71 16.92 31.25
C LEU A 121 -11.06 17.10 31.96
N VAL A 122 -11.65 18.30 31.88
CA VAL A 122 -12.98 18.59 32.45
C VAL A 122 -14.05 17.69 31.83
N VAL A 123 -14.00 17.49 30.51
CA VAL A 123 -15.01 16.70 29.78
C VAL A 123 -14.64 15.23 29.62
N ALA A 124 -13.37 14.85 29.83
CA ALA A 124 -12.91 13.47 29.75
C ALA A 124 -13.08 12.69 31.06
N THR A 125 -13.99 13.07 31.96
CA THR A 125 -14.21 12.39 33.25
C THR A 125 -14.73 10.96 33.08
N THR A 126 -15.71 10.80 32.18
CA THR A 126 -16.19 9.50 31.71
C THR A 126 -16.35 9.55 30.20
N MET A 127 -16.40 8.39 29.54
CA MET A 127 -16.64 8.32 28.10
C MET A 127 -17.99 8.94 27.72
N ASP A 128 -18.99 8.86 28.61
CA ASP A 128 -20.30 9.49 28.44
C ASP A 128 -20.28 11.01 28.57
N ASP A 129 -19.48 11.57 29.49
CA ASP A 129 -19.26 13.02 29.58
C ASP A 129 -18.57 13.53 28.31
N TRP A 130 -17.59 12.78 27.82
CA TRP A 130 -16.91 13.09 26.57
C TRP A 130 -17.88 13.13 25.40
N ARG A 131 -18.73 12.10 25.23
CA ARG A 131 -19.78 12.04 24.19
C ARG A 131 -20.73 13.23 24.21
N ARG A 132 -21.09 13.73 25.39
CA ARG A 132 -21.98 14.90 25.55
C ARG A 132 -21.27 16.23 25.29
N SER A 133 -19.95 16.24 25.26
CA SER A 133 -19.17 17.45 24.98
C SER A 133 -19.18 17.80 23.49
N LYS A 134 -18.77 19.03 23.16
CA LYS A 134 -18.57 19.44 21.77
C LYS A 134 -17.54 18.57 21.03
N TYR A 135 -16.51 18.10 21.73
CA TYR A 135 -15.46 17.25 21.14
C TYR A 135 -16.00 15.85 20.82
N GLY A 136 -16.74 15.22 21.73
CA GLY A 136 -17.25 13.86 21.55
C GLY A 136 -18.29 13.70 20.44
N SER A 137 -18.86 14.80 19.93
CA SER A 137 -19.69 14.77 18.72
C SER A 137 -18.90 14.36 17.48
N LEU A 138 -17.59 14.70 17.44
CA LEU A 138 -16.69 14.58 16.29
C LEU A 138 -15.52 13.60 16.52
N LEU A 139 -14.94 13.60 17.73
CA LEU A 139 -13.80 12.78 18.13
C LEU A 139 -14.32 11.67 19.05
N ARG A 140 -14.43 10.45 18.55
CA ARG A 140 -15.08 9.34 19.25
C ARG A 140 -14.11 8.22 19.60
N PHE A 141 -14.45 7.40 20.57
CA PHE A 141 -13.66 6.24 20.97
C PHE A 141 -14.44 4.95 20.68
N CYS A 142 -13.77 3.97 20.10
CA CYS A 142 -14.39 2.70 19.71
C CYS A 142 -14.61 1.75 20.89
N ASP A 143 -13.88 1.93 21.99
CA ASP A 143 -13.97 1.13 23.20
C ASP A 143 -13.57 1.94 24.44
N GLN A 144 -14.01 1.47 25.61
CA GLN A 144 -13.78 2.14 26.89
C GLN A 144 -12.30 2.20 27.27
N ALA A 145 -11.52 1.15 27.04
CA ALA A 145 -10.14 1.14 27.53
C ALA A 145 -9.20 2.01 26.67
N THR A 146 -9.50 2.23 25.38
CA THR A 146 -8.82 3.29 24.61
C THR A 146 -9.09 4.67 25.21
N PHE A 147 -10.33 4.95 25.64
CA PHE A 147 -10.66 6.20 26.31
C PHE A 147 -9.92 6.34 27.65
N ASP A 148 -9.81 5.26 28.42
CA ASP A 148 -9.08 5.24 29.69
C ASP A 148 -7.58 5.51 29.46
N ASP A 149 -6.96 4.85 28.48
CA ASP A 149 -5.56 5.06 28.09
C ASP A 149 -5.32 6.52 27.63
N PHE A 150 -6.26 7.11 26.87
CA PHE A 150 -6.23 8.51 26.47
C PHE A 150 -6.30 9.46 27.67
N ARG A 151 -7.24 9.24 28.60
CA ARG A 151 -7.38 10.06 29.80
C ARG A 151 -6.12 10.00 30.66
N ALA A 152 -5.52 8.81 30.81
CA ALA A 152 -4.27 8.65 31.55
C ALA A 152 -3.13 9.48 30.93
N LEU A 153 -3.03 9.52 29.59
CA LEU A 153 -2.07 10.38 28.89
C LEU A 153 -2.37 11.87 29.05
N LEU A 154 -3.64 12.30 28.98
CA LEU A 154 -4.01 13.69 29.24
C LEU A 154 -3.58 14.15 30.63
N VAL A 155 -3.72 13.31 31.66
CA VAL A 155 -3.24 13.62 33.01
C VAL A 155 -1.72 13.79 33.03
N LYS A 156 -0.97 12.95 32.31
CA LYS A 156 0.48 13.11 32.16
C LYS A 156 0.84 14.42 31.43
N TYR A 157 0.07 14.81 30.41
CA TYR A 157 0.25 16.09 29.72
C TYR A 157 -0.02 17.29 30.64
N ASP A 158 -1.08 17.25 31.45
CA ASP A 158 -1.39 18.29 32.42
C ASP A 158 -0.26 18.48 33.43
N ILE A 159 0.23 17.38 34.03
CA ILE A 159 1.38 17.41 34.93
C ILE A 159 2.63 18.00 34.24
N GLY A 160 2.88 17.61 32.98
CA GLY A 160 4.01 18.11 32.19
C GLY A 160 3.91 19.59 31.88
N THR A 161 2.71 20.09 31.53
CA THR A 161 2.48 21.52 31.25
C THR A 161 2.44 22.40 32.49
N ALA A 162 1.98 21.87 33.64
CA ALA A 162 1.91 22.61 34.89
C ALA A 162 3.28 22.77 35.56
N SER A 163 4.22 21.86 35.33
CA SER A 163 5.56 21.86 35.96
C SER A 163 6.65 21.39 34.99
N PRO A 164 6.85 22.10 33.86
CA PRO A 164 7.77 21.70 32.79
C PRO A 164 9.24 21.65 33.24
N ASP A 165 9.60 22.48 34.22
CA ASP A 165 10.97 22.62 34.74
C ASP A 165 11.24 21.81 36.01
N ARG A 166 10.32 20.92 36.40
CA ARG A 166 10.55 20.01 37.53
C ARG A 166 11.84 19.21 37.27
N PRO A 167 12.87 19.27 38.13
CA PRO A 167 14.20 18.74 37.83
C PRO A 167 14.21 17.30 37.33
N GLY A 168 13.44 16.40 37.98
CA GLY A 168 13.35 14.99 37.58
C GLY A 168 12.66 14.77 36.23
N TYR A 169 11.64 15.56 35.89
CA TYR A 169 10.92 15.46 34.61
C TYR A 169 11.83 15.89 33.45
N ARG A 170 12.47 17.05 33.61
CA ARG A 170 13.41 17.58 32.61
C ARG A 170 14.61 16.66 32.42
N ALA A 171 15.19 16.17 33.52
CA ALA A 171 16.32 15.24 33.46
C ALA A 171 15.97 13.92 32.75
N ALA A 172 14.77 13.36 33.02
CA ALA A 172 14.29 12.16 32.34
C ALA A 172 14.10 12.39 30.84
N PHE A 173 13.44 13.49 30.45
CA PHE A 173 13.26 13.82 29.03
C PHE A 173 14.61 13.99 28.31
N THR A 174 15.54 14.72 28.90
CA THR A 174 16.90 14.87 28.35
C THR A 174 17.63 13.52 28.25
N LYS A 175 17.48 12.61 29.22
CA LYS A 175 18.03 11.25 29.14
C LYS A 175 17.47 10.50 27.92
N HIS A 176 16.15 10.51 27.73
CA HIS A 176 15.51 9.80 26.60
C HIS A 176 15.87 10.39 25.23
N ILE A 177 16.00 11.72 25.12
CA ILE A 177 16.48 12.35 23.88
C ILE A 177 17.93 11.96 23.57
N LYS A 178 18.81 11.94 24.58
CA LYS A 178 20.20 11.46 24.38
C LYS A 178 20.24 10.02 23.88
N GLN A 179 19.43 9.13 24.45
CA GLN A 179 19.30 7.74 23.98
C GLN A 179 18.83 7.67 22.51
N ALA A 180 17.88 8.52 22.11
CA ALA A 180 17.43 8.59 20.72
C ALA A 180 18.53 9.11 19.77
N VAL A 181 19.33 10.10 20.20
CA VAL A 181 20.49 10.59 19.44
C VAL A 181 21.57 9.53 19.32
N GLU A 182 21.88 8.78 20.38
CA GLU A 182 22.83 7.66 20.34
C GLU A 182 22.34 6.56 19.39
N SER A 183 21.04 6.24 19.39
CA SER A 183 20.44 5.31 18.42
C SER A 183 20.60 5.81 16.99
N ARG A 184 20.37 7.11 16.76
CA ARG A 184 20.57 7.78 15.47
C ARG A 184 22.01 7.65 14.98
N GLU A 185 23.00 7.98 15.80
CA GLU A 185 24.43 7.90 15.44
C GLU A 185 24.85 6.48 15.07
N LYS A 186 24.27 5.45 15.71
CA LYS A 186 24.54 4.04 15.39
C LYS A 186 23.86 3.58 14.08
N MET A 187 22.68 4.12 13.76
CA MET A 187 21.81 3.60 12.69
C MET A 187 21.89 4.39 11.37
N ILE A 188 22.32 5.66 11.39
CA ILE A 188 22.41 6.47 10.17
C ILE A 188 23.68 6.14 9.39
N SER A 189 23.51 5.45 8.26
CA SER A 189 24.52 5.42 7.19
C SER A 189 23.97 5.57 5.77
N SER A 190 22.67 5.88 5.56
CA SER A 190 22.08 6.21 4.22
C SER A 190 20.56 6.49 4.21
N ASN A 191 19.80 6.21 5.27
CA ASN A 191 18.32 6.20 5.23
C ASN A 191 17.65 7.60 5.16
N LEU A 192 18.30 8.68 5.61
CA LEU A 192 17.74 10.03 5.57
C LEU A 192 17.58 10.58 4.15
N LEU A 193 18.54 10.27 3.28
CA LEU A 193 18.51 10.68 1.88
C LEU A 193 17.29 10.10 1.15
N ILE A 194 16.95 8.84 1.46
CA ILE A 194 15.84 8.10 0.83
C ILE A 194 14.49 8.75 1.10
N ALA A 195 14.19 9.06 2.37
CA ALA A 195 12.90 9.65 2.74
C ALA A 195 12.74 11.10 2.23
N THR A 196 13.85 11.84 2.17
CA THR A 196 13.92 13.18 1.55
C THR A 196 13.55 13.16 0.06
N ILE A 197 14.04 12.15 -0.66
CA ILE A 197 13.75 11.97 -2.10
C ILE A 197 12.25 11.77 -2.34
N ARG A 198 11.58 10.94 -1.54
CA ARG A 198 10.12 10.69 -1.64
C ARG A 198 9.30 11.96 -1.50
N SER A 199 9.63 12.78 -0.52
CA SER A 199 8.90 14.03 -0.21
C SER A 199 9.11 15.15 -1.23
N SER A 200 10.19 15.05 -2.01
CA SER A 200 10.54 16.03 -3.04
C SER A 200 10.24 15.53 -4.46
N ALA A 201 9.73 14.32 -4.61
CA ALA A 201 9.36 13.77 -5.90
C ALA A 201 8.24 14.60 -6.55
N PRO A 202 8.24 14.80 -7.88
CA PRO A 202 9.13 14.22 -8.91
C PRO A 202 10.48 14.93 -9.22
N LEU A 203 10.96 15.92 -8.44
CA LEU A 203 12.12 16.78 -8.83
C LEU A 203 13.51 16.11 -8.83
N VAL A 204 13.58 14.81 -8.65
CA VAL A 204 14.58 13.95 -7.98
C VAL A 204 16.10 14.30 -7.98
N VAL A 205 16.67 15.27 -8.72
CA VAL A 205 18.08 15.72 -8.51
C VAL A 205 18.32 17.19 -8.93
N PRO A 206 19.17 17.96 -8.20
CA PRO A 206 19.62 17.77 -6.82
C PRO A 206 18.68 18.51 -5.86
N ILE A 207 18.11 17.77 -4.92
CA ILE A 207 17.44 18.39 -3.77
C ILE A 207 18.53 19.12 -2.98
N PRO A 208 18.40 20.42 -2.69
CA PRO A 208 19.40 21.14 -1.91
C PRO A 208 19.60 20.48 -0.54
N ASP A 209 20.83 20.58 -0.01
CA ASP A 209 21.25 20.17 1.34
C ASP A 209 20.34 20.72 2.48
N GLU A 210 19.42 21.65 2.16
CA GLU A 210 18.45 22.27 3.07
C GLU A 210 17.51 21.29 3.79
N VAL A 211 17.07 20.19 3.18
CA VAL A 211 16.23 19.21 3.91
C VAL A 211 17.05 18.47 4.97
N GLY A 212 18.30 18.12 4.64
CA GLY A 212 19.26 17.58 5.61
C GLY A 212 19.51 18.56 6.77
N LYS A 213 19.64 19.87 6.47
CA LYS A 213 19.77 20.92 7.49
C LYS A 213 18.55 21.02 8.41
N ALA A 214 17.34 20.86 7.90
CA ALA A 214 16.12 20.87 8.73
C ALA A 214 16.11 19.67 9.69
N PHE A 215 16.47 18.48 9.19
CA PHE A 215 16.61 17.27 10.00
C PHE A 215 17.70 17.43 11.07
N ASP A 216 18.89 17.88 10.70
CA ASP A 216 20.00 18.08 11.63
C ASP A 216 19.64 19.12 12.70
N ARG A 217 19.07 20.26 12.30
CA ARG A 217 18.60 21.29 13.24
C ARG A 217 17.57 20.75 14.24
N PHE A 218 16.62 19.93 13.77
CA PHE A 218 15.63 19.30 14.65
C PHE A 218 16.31 18.41 15.69
N TRP A 219 17.26 17.57 15.30
CA TRP A 219 17.96 16.68 16.24
C TRP A 219 18.94 17.41 17.17
N GLU A 220 19.55 18.52 16.73
CA GLU A 220 20.45 19.34 17.54
C GLU A 220 19.69 20.21 18.55
N THR A 221 18.57 20.80 18.14
CA THR A 221 17.91 21.87 18.91
C THR A 221 16.54 21.47 19.46
N GLY A 222 15.91 20.45 18.88
CA GLY A 222 14.55 19.97 19.13
C GLY A 222 13.44 20.78 18.42
N VAL A 223 13.80 21.72 17.55
CA VAL A 223 12.88 22.56 16.75
C VAL A 223 13.43 22.72 15.33
N VAL A 224 12.61 23.18 14.37
CA VAL A 224 13.09 23.48 13.00
C VAL A 224 13.25 24.97 12.70
N ASP A 225 12.73 25.85 13.55
CA ASP A 225 12.87 27.29 13.40
C ASP A 225 14.31 27.76 13.66
N ALA A 226 14.76 28.79 12.93
CA ALA A 226 16.12 29.34 13.04
C ALA A 226 16.41 29.86 14.46
N ASP A 227 15.44 30.57 15.04
CA ASP A 227 15.52 31.12 16.38
C ASP A 227 14.92 30.13 17.38
N ALA A 228 15.72 29.15 17.80
CA ALA A 228 15.31 28.24 18.86
C ALA A 228 14.92 29.04 20.12
N PRO A 229 13.82 28.69 20.82
CA PRO A 229 13.33 29.49 21.92
C PRO A 229 14.35 29.59 23.05
N ALA A 230 14.53 30.80 23.59
CA ALA A 230 15.50 31.08 24.65
C ALA A 230 15.25 30.22 25.91
N VAL A 231 13.99 29.92 26.20
CA VAL A 231 13.59 28.97 27.24
C VAL A 231 12.95 27.76 26.58
N LYS A 232 13.57 26.59 26.78
CA LYS A 232 13.12 25.31 26.21
C LYS A 232 12.38 24.49 27.27
N HIS A 233 11.06 24.37 27.13
CA HIS A 233 10.25 23.48 27.96
C HIS A 233 10.06 22.13 27.25
N PRO A 234 10.28 20.97 27.90
CA PRO A 234 9.98 19.67 27.32
C PRO A 234 8.53 19.60 26.81
N ASN A 235 8.31 19.17 25.57
CA ASN A 235 6.96 18.99 25.06
C ASN A 235 6.30 17.74 25.69
N PRO A 236 5.21 17.91 26.48
CA PRO A 236 4.56 16.78 27.13
C PRO A 236 4.00 15.74 26.14
N MET A 237 3.64 16.17 24.93
CA MET A 237 3.12 15.31 23.85
C MET A 237 4.14 14.27 23.36
N PHE A 238 5.44 14.48 23.63
CA PHE A 238 6.50 13.48 23.41
C PHE A 238 6.92 12.83 24.72
N ALA A 239 7.18 13.66 25.73
CA ALA A 239 7.77 13.21 26.98
C ALA A 239 6.93 12.16 27.73
N ALA A 240 5.59 12.21 27.65
CA ALA A 240 4.73 11.27 28.35
C ALA A 240 4.73 9.84 27.78
N SER A 241 5.09 9.69 26.50
CA SER A 241 5.15 8.39 25.80
C SER A 241 6.58 7.83 25.73
N MET A 242 7.59 8.63 26.03
CA MET A 242 8.99 8.21 26.01
C MET A 242 9.43 7.62 27.35
N SER A 243 10.25 6.57 27.28
CA SER A 243 10.84 5.90 28.44
C SER A 243 12.20 5.29 28.08
N GLU A 244 12.88 4.67 29.04
CA GLU A 244 14.11 3.89 28.79
C GLU A 244 13.88 2.71 27.82
N HIS A 245 12.63 2.25 27.70
CA HIS A 245 12.21 1.15 26.83
C HIS A 245 11.36 1.61 25.63
N THR A 246 11.14 2.92 25.50
CA THR A 246 10.34 3.52 24.42
C THR A 246 11.08 4.76 23.90
N VAL A 247 11.87 4.55 22.86
CA VAL A 247 12.83 5.53 22.34
C VAL A 247 12.24 6.21 21.11
N LEU A 248 12.40 7.52 20.99
CA LEU A 248 11.99 8.25 19.78
C LEU A 248 12.69 7.66 18.55
N HIS A 249 11.93 7.33 17.52
CA HIS A 249 12.49 6.71 16.32
C HIS A 249 13.53 7.61 15.66
N TYR A 250 14.67 7.04 15.28
CA TYR A 250 15.84 7.76 14.78
C TYR A 250 15.64 8.49 13.43
N LEU A 251 14.59 8.16 12.67
CA LEU A 251 14.18 8.87 11.44
C LEU A 251 13.02 9.85 11.67
N THR A 252 12.73 10.22 12.92
CA THR A 252 11.73 11.26 13.19
C THR A 252 12.16 12.57 12.52
N ASP A 253 11.28 13.10 11.68
CA ASP A 253 11.47 14.33 10.91
C ASP A 253 10.12 15.05 10.81
N THR A 254 10.15 16.38 10.88
CA THR A 254 8.93 17.21 10.95
C THR A 254 8.38 17.62 9.58
N VAL A 255 9.17 17.50 8.51
CA VAL A 255 8.83 17.99 7.17
C VAL A 255 8.58 16.87 6.14
N LEU A 256 9.07 15.64 6.37
CA LEU A 256 8.90 14.52 5.43
C LEU A 256 7.45 14.04 5.23
N GLY A 257 6.53 14.42 6.11
CA GLY A 257 5.10 14.17 5.93
C GLY A 257 4.45 15.04 4.84
N PHE A 258 5.14 16.06 4.34
CA PHE A 258 4.60 17.09 3.44
C PHE A 258 5.17 17.00 2.03
N HIS A 259 4.53 17.69 1.08
CA HIS A 259 4.95 17.75 -0.32
C HIS A 259 6.03 18.81 -0.53
N LEU A 260 7.26 18.48 -0.14
CA LEU A 260 8.42 19.39 -0.20
C LEU A 260 8.82 19.80 -1.61
N VAL A 261 8.33 19.09 -2.63
CA VAL A 261 8.46 19.48 -4.04
C VAL A 261 7.99 20.93 -4.31
N THR A 262 7.02 21.43 -3.55
CA THR A 262 6.51 22.81 -3.66
C THR A 262 7.53 23.88 -3.28
N ALA A 263 8.53 23.54 -2.46
CA ALA A 263 9.63 24.43 -2.08
C ALA A 263 10.61 24.70 -3.24
N TYR A 264 10.70 23.76 -4.19
CA TYR A 264 11.79 23.71 -5.16
C TYR A 264 11.31 23.78 -6.62
N ALA A 265 10.07 23.38 -6.90
CA ALA A 265 9.47 23.46 -8.23
C ALA A 265 9.34 24.92 -8.69
N ALA A 266 9.45 25.16 -10.00
CA ALA A 266 9.08 26.44 -10.59
C ALA A 266 7.54 26.53 -10.59
N LEU A 267 6.99 27.28 -9.64
CA LEU A 267 5.56 27.48 -9.49
C LEU A 267 5.16 28.86 -10.03
N ALA A 268 3.97 28.96 -10.62
CA ALA A 268 3.40 30.23 -11.05
C ALA A 268 3.06 31.11 -9.83
N GLU A 269 3.16 32.44 -9.96
CA GLU A 269 3.03 33.40 -8.84
C GLU A 269 1.73 33.26 -8.01
N LEU A 270 0.61 32.97 -8.67
CA LEU A 270 -0.70 32.79 -8.05
C LEU A 270 -1.06 31.32 -7.79
N SER A 271 -0.08 30.42 -7.87
CA SER A 271 -0.28 28.98 -7.65
C SER A 271 -0.73 28.68 -6.21
N PRO A 272 -1.65 27.72 -6.01
CA PRO A 272 -1.89 27.13 -4.70
C PRO A 272 -0.59 26.63 -4.06
N LEU A 273 -0.50 26.73 -2.73
CA LEU A 273 0.62 26.27 -1.91
C LEU A 273 1.99 26.85 -2.31
N HIS A 274 2.03 27.96 -3.06
CA HIS A 274 3.28 28.62 -3.42
C HIS A 274 3.94 29.21 -2.15
N PRO A 275 5.19 28.82 -1.80
CA PRO A 275 5.93 29.44 -0.71
C PRO A 275 6.24 30.90 -1.06
N ARG A 276 5.73 31.87 -0.29
CA ARG A 276 5.98 33.29 -0.57
C ARG A 276 7.12 33.84 0.30
N PRO A 277 8.10 34.54 -0.28
CA PRO A 277 9.25 35.07 0.46
C PRO A 277 8.92 36.25 1.39
N ASP A 278 7.70 36.79 1.34
CA ASP A 278 7.23 37.94 2.13
C ASP A 278 6.65 37.58 3.50
N ARG A 279 6.42 36.28 3.77
CA ARG A 279 6.06 35.76 5.10
C ARG A 279 7.32 35.26 5.80
N ASP A 280 7.64 35.86 6.94
CA ASP A 280 8.79 35.54 7.80
C ASP A 280 8.59 34.19 8.54
N THR A 281 8.41 33.10 7.78
CA THR A 281 7.98 31.78 8.29
C THR A 281 9.13 30.77 8.49
N GLY A 282 10.38 31.21 8.31
CA GLY A 282 11.59 30.38 8.47
C GLY A 282 12.63 30.60 7.36
N ASP A 283 13.90 30.29 7.65
CA ASP A 283 15.04 30.44 6.74
C ASP A 283 15.21 29.28 5.75
N LEU A 284 14.61 28.12 6.02
CA LEU A 284 14.66 26.93 5.17
C LEU A 284 13.36 26.77 4.35
N LYS A 285 13.48 26.66 3.03
CA LYS A 285 12.32 26.59 2.12
C LYS A 285 11.44 25.35 2.35
N SER A 286 12.04 24.23 2.74
CA SER A 286 11.34 22.99 3.07
C SER A 286 10.42 23.15 4.29
N VAL A 287 10.90 23.81 5.34
CA VAL A 287 10.12 24.12 6.55
C VAL A 287 8.98 25.08 6.22
N GLN A 288 9.25 26.14 5.45
CA GLN A 288 8.23 27.07 4.99
C GLN A 288 7.11 26.35 4.20
N ALA A 289 7.49 25.49 3.24
CA ALA A 289 6.52 24.73 2.45
C ALA A 289 5.67 23.80 3.32
N ALA A 290 6.27 23.12 4.30
CA ALA A 290 5.57 22.25 5.23
C ALA A 290 4.59 23.02 6.13
N LYS A 291 4.99 24.18 6.69
CA LYS A 291 4.12 25.04 7.51
C LYS A 291 2.94 25.59 6.71
N ILE A 292 3.15 26.04 5.47
CA ILE A 292 2.07 26.53 4.58
C ILE A 292 1.06 25.41 4.28
N GLN A 293 1.55 24.21 4.00
CA GLN A 293 0.69 23.04 3.77
C GLN A 293 -0.08 22.66 5.04
N PHE A 294 0.59 22.59 6.19
CA PHE A 294 -0.06 22.31 7.47
C PHE A 294 -1.17 23.32 7.80
N GLU A 295 -0.92 24.61 7.60
CA GLU A 295 -1.91 25.68 7.78
C GLU A 295 -3.11 25.48 6.85
N ALA A 296 -2.87 25.31 5.55
CA ALA A 296 -3.93 25.14 4.54
C ALA A 296 -4.77 23.87 4.80
N TRP A 297 -4.12 22.76 5.15
CA TRP A 297 -4.79 21.49 5.40
C TRP A 297 -5.58 21.48 6.71
N SER A 298 -5.02 22.11 7.76
CA SER A 298 -5.72 22.30 9.03
C SER A 298 -6.98 23.15 8.83
N HIS A 299 -6.87 24.24 8.07
CA HIS A 299 -8.03 25.08 7.76
C HIS A 299 -9.11 24.34 6.97
N ALA A 300 -8.73 23.49 6.01
CA ALA A 300 -9.69 22.67 5.28
C ALA A 300 -10.40 21.66 6.20
N PHE A 301 -9.71 21.10 7.19
CA PHE A 301 -10.31 20.24 8.19
C PHE A 301 -11.28 21.01 9.11
N GLU A 302 -10.92 22.21 9.56
CA GLU A 302 -11.82 23.09 10.34
C GLU A 302 -13.12 23.35 9.58
N GLN A 303 -13.04 23.66 8.28
CA GLN A 303 -14.20 23.86 7.42
C GLN A 303 -15.05 22.58 7.30
N ALA A 304 -14.41 21.43 7.04
CA ALA A 304 -15.12 20.15 6.94
C ALA A 304 -15.84 19.77 8.24
N VAL A 305 -15.26 20.11 9.39
CA VAL A 305 -15.90 19.94 10.70
C VAL A 305 -17.07 20.90 10.89
N ALA A 306 -16.89 22.18 10.56
CA ALA A 306 -17.95 23.19 10.67
C ALA A 306 -19.19 22.83 9.82
N ASP A 307 -18.96 22.24 8.65
CA ASP A 307 -20.02 21.76 7.75
C ASP A 307 -20.64 20.42 8.18
N GLY A 308 -20.14 19.77 9.24
CA GLY A 308 -20.61 18.46 9.70
C GLY A 308 -20.21 17.31 8.78
N ASN A 309 -19.20 17.50 7.94
CA ASN A 309 -18.74 16.56 6.93
C ASN A 309 -17.61 15.63 7.42
N ALA A 310 -16.98 15.88 8.56
CA ALA A 310 -15.89 15.05 9.09
C ALA A 310 -16.18 14.47 10.48
N LEU A 311 -15.85 13.19 10.67
CA LEU A 311 -15.93 12.47 11.95
C LEU A 311 -14.68 11.58 12.11
N VAL A 312 -14.10 11.52 13.30
CA VAL A 312 -12.90 10.70 13.59
C VAL A 312 -13.14 9.83 14.82
N ARG A 313 -12.84 8.54 14.71
CA ARG A 313 -12.99 7.51 15.75
C ARG A 313 -11.63 6.92 16.06
N PHE A 314 -11.38 6.56 17.31
CA PHE A 314 -10.09 6.08 17.78
C PHE A 314 -10.19 4.74 18.50
N VAL A 315 -9.24 3.85 18.22
CA VAL A 315 -9.01 2.60 18.95
C VAL A 315 -7.50 2.38 19.12
N CYS A 316 -7.10 2.04 20.34
CA CYS A 316 -5.74 1.61 20.66
C CYS A 316 -5.70 0.08 20.73
N ALA A 317 -5.40 -0.55 19.60
CA ALA A 317 -5.37 -2.01 19.44
C ALA A 317 -4.43 -2.43 18.31
N GLU A 318 -4.06 -3.70 18.28
CA GLU A 318 -3.40 -4.28 17.12
C GLU A 318 -4.40 -4.41 15.95
N ALA A 319 -3.94 -4.12 14.73
CA ALA A 319 -4.76 -3.99 13.53
C ALA A 319 -5.53 -5.26 13.16
N LEU A 320 -4.90 -6.44 13.24
CA LEU A 320 -5.55 -7.71 12.91
C LEU A 320 -6.62 -8.04 13.95
N VAL A 321 -6.35 -7.83 15.24
CA VAL A 321 -7.32 -8.01 16.33
C VAL A 321 -8.53 -7.10 16.18
N PHE A 322 -8.32 -5.82 15.89
CA PHE A 322 -9.42 -4.90 15.65
C PHE A 322 -10.25 -5.33 14.44
N SER A 323 -9.59 -5.74 13.36
CA SER A 323 -10.25 -6.25 12.17
C SER A 323 -11.12 -7.47 12.47
N GLN A 324 -10.61 -8.47 13.20
CA GLN A 324 -11.40 -9.65 13.60
C GLN A 324 -12.57 -9.30 14.53
N THR A 325 -12.40 -8.30 15.40
CA THR A 325 -13.45 -7.82 16.29
C THR A 325 -14.57 -7.11 15.52
N LEU A 326 -14.23 -6.28 14.53
CA LEU A 326 -15.20 -5.66 13.62
C LEU A 326 -15.96 -6.72 12.81
N GLN A 327 -15.25 -7.73 12.27
CA GLN A 327 -15.87 -8.85 11.57
C GLN A 327 -16.89 -9.58 12.46
N SER A 328 -16.51 -9.83 13.72
CA SER A 328 -17.37 -10.51 14.67
C SER A 328 -18.61 -9.70 15.05
N CYS A 329 -18.44 -8.39 15.23
CA CYS A 329 -19.52 -7.45 15.45
C CYS A 329 -20.47 -7.39 14.26
N LEU A 330 -19.93 -7.39 13.03
CA LEU A 330 -20.70 -7.40 11.80
C LEU A 330 -21.56 -8.67 11.67
N SER A 331 -20.96 -9.85 11.87
CA SER A 331 -21.63 -11.13 11.59
C SER A 331 -22.47 -11.67 12.74
N THR A 332 -22.03 -11.45 13.98
CA THR A 332 -22.66 -12.08 15.16
C THR A 332 -23.34 -11.08 16.07
N GLY A 333 -23.18 -9.77 15.84
CA GLY A 333 -23.68 -8.72 16.71
C GLY A 333 -22.98 -8.62 18.06
N ARG A 334 -21.93 -9.43 18.31
CA ARG A 334 -21.15 -9.41 19.56
C ARG A 334 -20.05 -8.36 19.49
N MET A 335 -19.86 -7.61 20.57
CA MET A 335 -18.87 -6.53 20.61
C MET A 335 -17.41 -6.97 20.76
N THR A 336 -17.15 -8.26 20.98
CA THR A 336 -15.79 -8.78 21.14
C THR A 336 -15.60 -10.05 20.34
N ALA A 337 -14.43 -10.24 19.74
CA ALA A 337 -14.00 -11.52 19.17
C ALA A 337 -13.21 -12.40 20.16
N ASN A 338 -13.19 -12.04 21.46
CA ASN A 338 -12.41 -12.66 22.54
C ASN A 338 -10.89 -12.60 22.35
N TRP A 339 -10.40 -11.65 21.55
CA TRP A 339 -8.96 -11.40 21.43
C TRP A 339 -8.50 -10.40 22.47
N HIS A 340 -7.30 -10.63 23.02
CA HIS A 340 -6.52 -9.61 23.71
C HIS A 340 -6.18 -8.47 22.76
N ARG A 341 -6.23 -7.21 23.22
CA ARG A 341 -6.11 -6.06 22.32
C ARG A 341 -4.74 -5.92 21.65
N ARG A 342 -3.66 -6.33 22.32
CA ARG A 342 -2.25 -6.20 21.88
C ARG A 342 -1.40 -7.34 22.47
N GLN A 343 -0.19 -7.57 21.93
CA GLN A 343 0.70 -8.65 22.35
C GLN A 343 1.13 -8.62 23.84
N PHE A 344 1.20 -7.42 24.44
CA PHE A 344 1.61 -7.19 25.84
C PHE A 344 0.48 -6.57 26.69
N ASP A 345 -0.76 -6.99 26.44
CA ASP A 345 -1.96 -6.46 27.08
C ASP A 345 -2.99 -7.59 27.26
N MET A 346 -3.37 -7.91 28.48
CA MET A 346 -4.33 -8.95 28.86
C MET A 346 -5.78 -8.44 28.90
N ARG A 347 -6.05 -7.18 28.54
CA ARG A 347 -7.42 -6.70 28.37
C ARG A 347 -7.99 -7.20 27.04
N ILE A 348 -9.24 -7.66 27.08
CA ILE A 348 -9.96 -8.12 25.88
C ILE A 348 -10.48 -6.91 25.11
N LEU A 349 -10.27 -6.90 23.79
CA LEU A 349 -10.86 -5.87 22.95
C LEU A 349 -12.38 -6.07 22.87
N THR A 350 -13.12 -5.11 23.42
CA THR A 350 -14.57 -5.10 23.44
C THR A 350 -15.04 -3.74 22.95
N LEU A 351 -15.69 -3.71 21.80
CA LEU A 351 -16.25 -2.49 21.22
C LEU A 351 -17.33 -1.93 22.15
N ASP A 352 -17.44 -0.61 22.15
CA ASP A 352 -18.45 0.09 22.92
C ASP A 352 -19.86 -0.18 22.39
N GLU A 353 -20.77 -0.57 23.29
CA GLU A 353 -22.14 -0.94 22.92
C GLU A 353 -22.97 0.24 22.41
N VAL A 354 -22.66 1.48 22.82
CA VAL A 354 -23.40 2.69 22.41
C VAL A 354 -23.00 3.08 20.98
N GLU A 355 -21.69 3.17 20.72
CA GLU A 355 -21.13 3.51 19.41
C GLU A 355 -21.43 2.44 18.36
N TYR A 356 -21.44 1.16 18.74
CA TYR A 356 -21.76 0.07 17.82
C TYR A 356 -23.22 -0.41 17.98
N SER A 357 -24.08 0.37 18.62
CA SER A 357 -25.52 0.07 18.74
C SER A 357 -26.24 0.12 17.39
N PRO A 358 -27.40 -0.53 17.24
CA PRO A 358 -28.24 -0.39 16.04
C PRO A 358 -28.77 1.03 15.79
N ARG A 359 -28.76 1.93 16.80
CA ARG A 359 -29.35 3.28 16.71
C ARG A 359 -28.40 4.34 16.18
N CYS A 360 -27.10 4.22 16.46
CA CYS A 360 -26.06 5.11 15.94
C CYS A 360 -24.82 4.30 15.53
N PRO A 361 -24.92 3.39 14.54
CA PRO A 361 -23.87 2.41 14.30
C PRO A 361 -22.63 3.08 13.71
N ALA A 362 -21.51 2.98 14.43
CA ALA A 362 -20.19 3.11 13.86
C ALA A 362 -20.01 2.13 12.68
N PRO A 363 -19.23 2.50 11.65
CA PRO A 363 -19.03 1.66 10.49
C PRO A 363 -18.38 0.32 10.88
N ARG A 364 -18.89 -0.76 10.28
CA ARG A 364 -18.34 -2.12 10.36
C ARG A 364 -17.89 -2.65 9.00
N LEU A 365 -18.29 -1.94 7.95
CA LEU A 365 -17.88 -2.13 6.57
C LEU A 365 -17.40 -0.78 6.05
N PHE A 366 -16.34 -0.79 5.25
CA PHE A 366 -15.61 0.40 4.85
C PHE A 366 -15.49 0.49 3.33
N ASP A 367 -15.51 1.73 2.82
CA ASP A 367 -15.16 2.02 1.44
C ASP A 367 -13.64 1.93 1.26
N ILE A 368 -12.87 2.33 2.27
CA ILE A 368 -11.40 2.30 2.22
C ILE A 368 -10.87 1.64 3.47
N VAL A 369 -9.95 0.70 3.30
CA VAL A 369 -9.09 0.22 4.38
C VAL A 369 -7.65 0.53 4.00
N ASP A 370 -7.03 1.48 4.67
CA ASP A 370 -5.62 1.80 4.55
C ASP A 370 -4.83 1.07 5.61
N THR A 371 -3.72 0.41 5.24
CA THR A 371 -2.92 -0.35 6.20
C THR A 371 -1.55 0.27 6.47
N SER A 372 -1.27 1.49 5.96
CA SER A 372 0.07 2.07 6.02
C SER A 372 1.14 1.03 5.58
N ASN A 373 2.34 1.11 6.17
CA ASN A 373 3.44 0.17 5.99
C ASN A 373 3.39 -1.06 6.92
N ILE A 374 2.28 -1.32 7.62
CA ILE A 374 2.22 -2.43 8.59
C ILE A 374 2.34 -3.81 7.91
N ALA A 375 2.20 -3.89 6.59
CA ALA A 375 2.42 -5.12 5.82
C ALA A 375 3.86 -5.64 5.93
N ASP A 376 4.85 -4.75 6.16
CA ASP A 376 6.24 -5.14 6.41
C ASP A 376 6.42 -5.83 7.78
N HIS A 377 5.49 -5.61 8.73
CA HIS A 377 5.56 -6.12 10.11
C HIS A 377 4.54 -7.22 10.42
N LEU A 378 3.36 -7.19 9.78
CA LEU A 378 2.25 -8.12 10.00
C LEU A 378 2.04 -9.10 8.83
N GLY A 379 2.64 -8.83 7.67
CA GLY A 379 2.49 -9.61 6.45
C GLY A 379 1.23 -9.27 5.65
N ALA A 380 1.40 -8.96 4.35
CA ALA A 380 0.29 -8.58 3.47
C ALA A 380 -0.80 -9.66 3.35
N LEU A 381 -0.41 -10.94 3.35
CA LEU A 381 -1.35 -12.07 3.28
C LEU A 381 -2.39 -12.04 4.42
N VAL A 382 -1.91 -11.87 5.66
CA VAL A 382 -2.76 -11.91 6.86
C VAL A 382 -3.59 -10.64 6.97
N ILE A 383 -3.03 -9.49 6.56
CA ILE A 383 -3.78 -8.24 6.42
C ILE A 383 -4.95 -8.43 5.46
N LEU A 384 -4.73 -8.96 4.25
CA LEU A 384 -5.81 -9.16 3.27
C LEU A 384 -6.89 -10.11 3.81
N MET A 385 -6.49 -11.20 4.47
CA MET A 385 -7.42 -12.13 5.12
C MET A 385 -8.30 -11.43 6.19
N CYS A 386 -7.75 -10.49 6.94
CA CYS A 386 -8.45 -9.79 8.02
C CYS A 386 -9.23 -8.55 7.55
N ALA A 387 -8.71 -7.81 6.57
CA ALA A 387 -9.23 -6.52 6.13
C ALA A 387 -10.19 -6.63 4.94
N ALA A 388 -9.95 -7.52 3.97
CA ALA A 388 -10.81 -7.64 2.79
C ALA A 388 -12.29 -7.96 3.10
N PRO A 389 -12.62 -8.77 4.13
CA PRO A 389 -14.01 -9.00 4.53
C PRO A 389 -14.73 -7.75 5.05
N LEU A 390 -13.98 -6.73 5.48
CA LEU A 390 -14.51 -5.46 5.96
C LEU A 390 -14.82 -4.48 4.82
N LEU A 391 -14.56 -4.81 3.56
CA LEU A 391 -14.95 -3.96 2.44
C LEU A 391 -16.46 -3.95 2.23
N LYS A 392 -17.04 -2.78 1.96
CA LYS A 392 -18.39 -2.68 1.40
C LYS A 392 -18.47 -3.41 0.04
N ASN A 393 -19.67 -3.88 -0.30
CA ASN A 393 -19.88 -4.54 -1.59
C ASN A 393 -20.14 -3.50 -2.70
N THR A 394 -19.15 -2.66 -2.99
CA THR A 394 -19.18 -1.61 -4.01
C THR A 394 -17.92 -1.67 -4.87
N PRO A 395 -17.95 -1.18 -6.12
CA PRO A 395 -16.78 -1.18 -7.00
C PRO A 395 -15.63 -0.30 -6.52
N SER A 396 -15.93 0.78 -5.79
CA SER A 396 -14.94 1.72 -5.27
C SER A 396 -14.23 1.19 -4.03
N ALA A 397 -14.82 0.22 -3.32
CA ALA A 397 -14.27 -0.33 -2.09
C ALA A 397 -12.88 -0.94 -2.31
N THR A 398 -11.90 -0.55 -1.49
CA THR A 398 -10.48 -0.89 -1.72
C THR A 398 -9.71 -1.10 -0.41
N VAL A 399 -8.90 -2.16 -0.34
CA VAL A 399 -7.83 -2.27 0.67
C VAL A 399 -6.54 -1.77 0.05
N TYR A 400 -5.82 -0.89 0.73
CA TYR A 400 -4.49 -0.45 0.34
C TYR A 400 -3.43 -1.09 1.23
N THR A 401 -2.42 -1.70 0.60
CA THR A 401 -1.21 -2.16 1.30
C THR A 401 0.01 -1.41 0.77
N GLU A 402 0.86 -0.96 1.69
CA GLU A 402 2.14 -0.32 1.39
C GLU A 402 3.26 -1.25 1.90
N VAL A 403 4.25 -1.52 1.03
CA VAL A 403 5.34 -2.45 1.35
C VAL A 403 6.68 -1.93 0.89
N LEU A 404 7.71 -2.23 1.67
CA LEU A 404 9.12 -2.06 1.34
C LEU A 404 9.69 -3.40 0.87
N SER A 405 9.51 -3.71 -0.41
CA SER A 405 9.90 -5.01 -0.98
C SER A 405 11.35 -5.02 -1.43
N SER A 406 12.16 -5.95 -0.94
CA SER A 406 13.49 -6.21 -1.52
C SER A 406 13.35 -6.75 -2.93
N LYS A 407 14.12 -6.22 -3.89
CA LYS A 407 14.12 -6.75 -5.27
C LYS A 407 14.53 -8.23 -5.31
N GLU A 408 13.71 -9.06 -5.94
CA GLU A 408 14.05 -10.45 -6.27
C GLU A 408 14.62 -10.57 -7.69
N GLU A 409 14.96 -11.80 -8.09
CA GLU A 409 15.37 -12.13 -9.46
C GLU A 409 14.38 -11.66 -10.54
N SER A 410 13.10 -11.54 -10.20
CA SER A 410 12.06 -11.03 -11.10
C SER A 410 10.96 -10.27 -10.35
N ALA A 411 10.28 -9.37 -11.05
CA ALA A 411 9.09 -8.65 -10.58
C ALA A 411 8.00 -9.63 -10.07
N LYS A 412 7.77 -10.71 -10.84
CA LYS A 412 6.83 -11.78 -10.49
C LYS A 412 7.19 -12.45 -9.15
N LYS A 413 8.45 -12.85 -8.97
CA LYS A 413 8.90 -13.50 -7.72
C LYS A 413 8.83 -12.56 -6.51
N THR A 414 9.05 -11.26 -6.73
CA THR A 414 8.87 -10.24 -5.69
C THR A 414 7.41 -10.22 -5.21
N PHE A 415 6.45 -10.25 -6.14
CA PHE A 415 5.01 -10.30 -5.82
C PHE A 415 4.58 -11.63 -5.19
N GLU A 416 5.12 -12.76 -5.64
CA GLU A 416 4.79 -14.09 -5.08
C GLU A 416 5.27 -14.23 -3.63
N ASN A 417 6.44 -13.67 -3.30
CA ASN A 417 6.96 -13.64 -1.93
C ASN A 417 6.06 -12.81 -1.00
N LEU A 418 5.44 -11.75 -1.50
CA LEU A 418 4.54 -10.88 -0.73
C LEU A 418 3.32 -11.66 -0.17
N LEU A 419 2.82 -12.63 -0.93
CA LEU A 419 1.65 -13.44 -0.56
C LEU A 419 2.00 -14.87 -0.14
N SER A 420 3.28 -15.23 -0.05
CA SER A 420 3.75 -16.59 0.22
C SER A 420 3.15 -17.65 -0.72
N GLY A 421 3.05 -17.33 -2.02
CA GLY A 421 2.52 -18.26 -3.01
C GLY A 421 2.36 -17.68 -4.41
N HIS A 422 2.09 -18.55 -5.38
CA HIS A 422 1.85 -18.16 -6.78
C HIS A 422 0.74 -17.12 -6.91
N ALA A 423 1.01 -16.04 -7.65
CA ALA A 423 0.17 -14.84 -7.71
C ALA A 423 -1.30 -15.13 -8.04
N ALA A 424 -1.55 -15.88 -9.11
CA ALA A 424 -2.91 -16.21 -9.54
C ALA A 424 -3.61 -17.15 -8.56
N THR A 425 -2.88 -18.08 -7.94
CA THR A 425 -3.40 -19.00 -6.92
C THR A 425 -3.91 -18.20 -5.72
N MET A 426 -3.10 -17.28 -5.21
CA MET A 426 -3.45 -16.49 -4.03
C MET A 426 -4.62 -15.54 -4.31
N ASN A 427 -4.65 -14.86 -5.46
CA ASN A 427 -5.78 -14.00 -5.84
C ASN A 427 -7.11 -14.77 -5.91
N LEU A 428 -7.09 -15.99 -6.46
CA LEU A 428 -8.26 -16.88 -6.53
C LEU A 428 -8.73 -17.32 -5.14
N LEU A 429 -7.81 -17.79 -4.28
CA LEU A 429 -8.13 -18.26 -2.93
C LEU A 429 -8.61 -17.12 -2.02
N LEU A 430 -7.97 -15.94 -2.11
CA LEU A 430 -8.30 -14.77 -1.30
C LEU A 430 -9.57 -14.04 -1.78
N GLY A 431 -9.85 -14.07 -3.08
CA GLY A 431 -10.97 -13.36 -3.70
C GLY A 431 -10.80 -11.87 -3.90
N VAL A 432 -9.56 -11.41 -3.79
CA VAL A 432 -9.16 -10.04 -4.03
C VAL A 432 -7.99 -10.05 -4.99
N SER A 433 -7.93 -9.03 -5.84
CA SER A 433 -6.90 -8.88 -6.86
C SER A 433 -6.28 -7.49 -6.79
N PRO A 434 -4.94 -7.37 -6.92
CA PRO A 434 -4.27 -6.08 -6.98
C PRO A 434 -4.44 -5.47 -8.36
N VAL A 435 -5.05 -4.29 -8.43
CA VAL A 435 -5.43 -3.67 -9.71
C VAL A 435 -4.20 -3.28 -10.52
N GLU A 436 -3.23 -2.60 -9.90
CA GLU A 436 -2.04 -2.08 -10.59
C GLU A 436 -1.15 -3.20 -11.15
N TYR A 437 -1.11 -4.36 -10.50
CA TYR A 437 -0.40 -5.54 -11.02
C TYR A 437 -1.03 -6.00 -12.34
N TRP A 438 -2.34 -6.22 -12.37
CA TRP A 438 -3.05 -6.76 -13.54
C TRP A 438 -3.22 -5.76 -14.68
N THR A 439 -3.37 -4.47 -14.39
CA THR A 439 -3.43 -3.42 -15.44
C THR A 439 -2.05 -3.03 -15.94
N ASN A 440 -0.98 -3.36 -15.19
CA ASN A 440 0.38 -2.88 -15.38
C ASN A 440 0.42 -1.35 -15.68
N ALA A 441 -0.41 -0.60 -14.94
CA ALA A 441 -0.63 0.83 -15.15
C ALA A 441 -0.97 1.53 -13.84
N THR A 442 -0.29 2.64 -13.59
CA THR A 442 -0.59 3.56 -12.49
C THR A 442 -0.24 5.00 -12.90
N ALA A 443 -0.93 5.97 -12.31
CA ALA A 443 -0.60 7.40 -12.40
C ALA A 443 0.48 7.82 -11.38
N VAL A 444 0.81 6.94 -10.44
CA VAL A 444 1.82 7.16 -9.39
C VAL A 444 3.20 6.82 -9.93
N ALA A 445 4.13 7.77 -9.88
CA ALA A 445 5.50 7.54 -10.34
C ALA A 445 6.31 6.79 -9.26
N ASN A 446 7.32 6.03 -9.70
CA ASN A 446 8.31 5.38 -8.84
C ASN A 446 9.71 6.00 -9.04
N ILE A 447 9.78 7.28 -9.44
CA ILE A 447 11.03 7.95 -9.81
C ILE A 447 11.97 8.11 -8.62
N ASP A 448 11.39 8.43 -7.47
CA ASP A 448 12.03 8.46 -6.16
C ASP A 448 12.75 7.15 -5.87
N GLU A 449 12.05 6.02 -6.04
CA GLU A 449 12.61 4.70 -5.79
C GLU A 449 13.68 4.30 -6.82
N ILE A 450 13.53 4.74 -8.08
CA ILE A 450 14.55 4.52 -9.10
C ILE A 450 15.85 5.24 -8.74
N VAL A 451 15.79 6.49 -8.26
CA VAL A 451 16.99 7.24 -7.90
C VAL A 451 17.59 6.78 -6.58
N VAL A 452 16.76 6.42 -5.60
CA VAL A 452 17.23 5.74 -4.38
C VAL A 452 18.07 4.50 -4.75
N GLY A 453 17.64 3.74 -5.75
CA GLY A 453 18.41 2.60 -6.24
C GLY A 453 19.67 2.92 -7.05
N LEU A 454 19.86 4.16 -7.50
CA LEU A 454 21.07 4.59 -8.22
C LEU A 454 22.17 5.12 -7.28
N ASP A 455 21.80 5.70 -6.14
CA ASP A 455 22.75 6.38 -5.22
C ASP A 455 23.29 5.48 -4.10
N SER A 456 23.00 4.19 -4.13
CA SER A 456 23.44 3.19 -3.16
C SER A 456 24.95 2.87 -3.24
N ARG A 457 25.82 3.86 -3.07
CA ARG A 457 27.27 3.63 -2.95
C ARG A 457 27.54 2.82 -1.69
N GLY A 458 27.92 1.56 -1.85
CA GLY A 458 28.34 0.67 -0.76
C GLY A 458 27.31 -0.37 -0.28
N ARG A 459 26.07 -0.37 -0.81
CA ARG A 459 25.13 -1.49 -0.62
C ARG A 459 25.29 -2.52 -1.74
N VAL A 460 25.00 -3.80 -1.47
CA VAL A 460 25.03 -4.84 -2.50
C VAL A 460 23.99 -4.49 -3.58
N PRO A 461 24.41 -4.32 -4.86
CA PRO A 461 23.49 -3.99 -5.94
C PRO A 461 22.31 -4.97 -5.99
N GLY A 462 21.08 -4.48 -6.02
CA GLY A 462 19.87 -5.32 -6.10
C GLY A 462 19.24 -5.72 -4.77
N THR A 463 19.70 -5.19 -3.63
CA THR A 463 19.06 -5.42 -2.31
C THR A 463 18.23 -4.25 -1.80
N GLU A 464 18.03 -3.20 -2.61
CA GLU A 464 17.29 -2.01 -2.17
C GLU A 464 15.80 -2.30 -2.01
N PRO A 465 15.18 -1.92 -0.87
CA PRO A 465 13.75 -2.01 -0.69
C PRO A 465 13.05 -0.99 -1.59
N LEU A 466 12.19 -1.48 -2.48
CA LEU A 466 11.29 -0.70 -3.29
C LEU A 466 10.02 -0.43 -2.50
N HIS A 467 9.70 0.85 -2.30
CA HIS A 467 8.41 1.26 -1.77
C HIS A 467 7.32 1.10 -2.83
N THR A 468 6.26 0.35 -2.54
CA THR A 468 5.14 0.20 -3.47
C THR A 468 3.82 0.10 -2.72
N ARG A 469 2.79 0.73 -3.30
CA ARG A 469 1.43 0.73 -2.80
C ARG A 469 0.50 0.04 -3.79
N LEU A 470 -0.29 -0.92 -3.29
CA LEU A 470 -1.20 -1.75 -4.09
C LEU A 470 -2.66 -1.52 -3.70
N ALA A 471 -3.55 -1.40 -4.69
CA ALA A 471 -5.00 -1.34 -4.50
C ALA A 471 -5.62 -2.73 -4.69
N TRP A 472 -6.19 -3.30 -3.64
CA TRP A 472 -6.84 -4.60 -3.67
C TRP A 472 -8.36 -4.44 -3.73
N LYS A 473 -8.97 -5.01 -4.77
CA LYS A 473 -10.42 -4.99 -4.98
C LYS A 473 -10.98 -6.41 -5.00
N ARG A 474 -12.24 -6.55 -4.57
CA ARG A 474 -12.98 -7.82 -4.65
C ARG A 474 -13.08 -8.28 -6.12
N ALA A 475 -12.89 -9.57 -6.36
CA ALA A 475 -12.84 -10.13 -7.71
C ALA A 475 -14.12 -9.87 -8.52
N ASN A 476 -15.30 -9.88 -7.90
CA ASN A 476 -16.58 -9.58 -8.56
C ASN A 476 -16.62 -8.16 -9.13
N TRP A 477 -16.08 -7.18 -8.42
CA TRP A 477 -16.06 -5.80 -8.88
C TRP A 477 -14.89 -5.52 -9.82
N PHE A 478 -13.71 -6.09 -9.56
CA PHE A 478 -12.57 -5.93 -10.46
C PHE A 478 -12.84 -6.50 -11.87
N SER A 479 -13.59 -7.61 -11.94
CA SER A 479 -14.03 -8.21 -13.22
C SER A 479 -15.20 -7.49 -13.89
N GLY A 480 -15.79 -6.48 -13.24
CA GLY A 480 -17.00 -5.80 -13.73
C GLY A 480 -18.28 -6.63 -13.64
N ARG A 481 -18.27 -7.79 -12.95
CA ARG A 481 -19.43 -8.67 -12.80
C ARG A 481 -20.46 -8.12 -11.80
N GLY A 482 -20.00 -7.50 -10.71
CA GLY A 482 -20.85 -6.98 -9.62
C GLY A 482 -21.43 -8.04 -8.67
N GLU A 483 -21.70 -9.24 -9.17
CA GLU A 483 -22.17 -10.39 -8.38
C GLU A 483 -21.02 -11.26 -7.87
N ASP A 484 -21.21 -11.85 -6.69
CA ASP A 484 -20.24 -12.80 -6.11
C ASP A 484 -20.02 -14.01 -7.02
N PHE A 485 -18.76 -14.46 -7.09
CA PHE A 485 -18.41 -15.69 -7.78
C PHE A 485 -18.84 -16.92 -6.98
N PRO A 486 -19.27 -18.02 -7.65
CA PRO A 486 -19.46 -19.27 -6.95
C PRO A 486 -18.14 -19.75 -6.32
N PRO A 487 -18.21 -20.60 -5.27
CA PRO A 487 -17.01 -21.19 -4.68
C PRO A 487 -16.16 -21.93 -5.72
N LEU A 488 -14.85 -21.91 -5.55
CA LEU A 488 -13.94 -22.73 -6.38
C LEU A 488 -14.16 -24.20 -6.07
N ASP A 489 -14.33 -25.03 -7.09
CA ASP A 489 -14.50 -26.48 -6.93
C ASP A 489 -13.15 -27.19 -7.09
N VAL A 490 -12.58 -27.70 -6.01
CA VAL A 490 -11.21 -28.24 -5.99
C VAL A 490 -11.19 -29.63 -5.37
N SER A 491 -10.53 -30.58 -6.04
CA SER A 491 -10.38 -31.93 -5.49
C SER A 491 -9.59 -31.89 -4.16
N PRO A 492 -9.87 -32.79 -3.20
CA PRO A 492 -9.16 -32.83 -1.92
C PRO A 492 -7.64 -32.98 -2.07
N LEU A 493 -7.18 -33.76 -3.05
CA LEU A 493 -5.75 -33.99 -3.30
C LEU A 493 -5.06 -32.74 -3.86
N ASP A 494 -5.72 -32.07 -4.79
CA ASP A 494 -5.19 -30.86 -5.42
C ASP A 494 -5.14 -29.72 -4.41
N LEU A 495 -6.21 -29.51 -3.63
CA LEU A 495 -6.23 -28.46 -2.60
C LEU A 495 -5.17 -28.73 -1.52
N ALA A 496 -5.00 -29.98 -1.08
CA ALA A 496 -3.94 -30.33 -0.14
C ALA A 496 -2.54 -30.03 -0.69
N SER A 497 -2.32 -30.16 -2.00
CA SER A 497 -1.03 -29.87 -2.63
C SER A 497 -0.78 -28.37 -2.76
N LEU A 498 -1.80 -27.59 -3.13
CA LEU A 498 -1.76 -26.11 -3.14
C LEU A 498 -1.46 -25.54 -1.75
N LEU A 499 -2.22 -25.98 -0.74
CA LEU A 499 -2.09 -25.49 0.63
C LEU A 499 -0.76 -25.86 1.26
N TYR A 500 -0.21 -27.03 0.89
CA TYR A 500 1.12 -27.46 1.35
C TYR A 500 2.23 -26.55 0.78
N ALA A 501 2.17 -26.18 -0.49
CA ALA A 501 3.14 -25.26 -1.08
C ALA A 501 3.09 -23.87 -0.42
N ILE A 502 1.89 -23.35 -0.13
CA ILE A 502 1.71 -22.10 0.62
C ILE A 502 2.29 -22.21 2.03
N TYR A 503 2.02 -23.33 2.71
CA TYR A 503 2.56 -23.61 4.05
C TYR A 503 4.09 -23.60 4.09
N GLU A 504 4.76 -24.23 3.11
CA GLU A 504 6.21 -24.26 3.04
C GLU A 504 6.83 -22.85 2.87
N GLU A 505 6.16 -21.96 2.15
CA GLU A 505 6.61 -20.57 1.98
C GLU A 505 6.30 -19.70 3.20
N MET A 506 5.13 -19.88 3.85
CA MET A 506 4.78 -19.16 5.08
C MET A 506 5.74 -19.47 6.24
N ILE A 507 6.25 -20.70 6.31
CA ILE A 507 7.09 -21.20 7.42
C ILE A 507 8.52 -21.50 6.93
N LEU A 508 8.97 -20.76 5.91
CA LEU A 508 10.29 -20.92 5.29
C LEU A 508 11.45 -20.84 6.31
N PHE A 509 11.28 -20.05 7.38
CA PHE A 509 12.28 -19.90 8.46
C PHE A 509 12.54 -21.19 9.26
N GLU A 510 11.66 -22.19 9.17
CA GLU A 510 11.87 -23.52 9.77
C GLU A 510 12.54 -24.52 8.80
N ASN A 511 12.77 -24.14 7.52
CA ASN A 511 13.35 -25.01 6.51
C ASN A 511 14.88 -25.02 6.56
N VAL A 512 15.42 -25.88 7.42
CA VAL A 512 16.86 -26.04 7.68
C VAL A 512 17.64 -26.44 6.42
N GLU A 513 17.06 -27.21 5.50
CA GLU A 513 17.73 -27.66 4.27
C GLU A 513 17.89 -26.52 3.24
N LYS A 514 16.84 -25.72 3.00
CA LYS A 514 16.93 -24.51 2.16
C LYS A 514 17.89 -23.47 2.78
N LEU A 515 17.90 -23.33 4.10
CA LEU A 515 18.81 -22.45 4.84
C LEU A 515 20.29 -22.89 4.76
N ASN A 516 20.55 -24.20 4.78
CA ASN A 516 21.91 -24.78 4.78
C ASN A 516 22.40 -25.21 3.39
N GLY A 517 21.63 -24.97 2.34
CA GLY A 517 21.95 -25.36 0.96
C GLY A 517 23.23 -24.70 0.41
N ARG A 518 23.66 -25.16 -0.77
CA ARG A 518 24.77 -24.56 -1.56
C ARG A 518 24.36 -23.22 -2.20
N ALA A 519 23.77 -22.33 -1.41
CA ALA A 519 23.47 -20.97 -1.79
C ALA A 519 24.75 -20.10 -1.71
N THR A 520 24.84 -19.11 -2.59
CA THR A 520 25.85 -18.05 -2.55
C THR A 520 25.77 -17.27 -1.23
N THR A 521 26.85 -16.59 -0.85
CA THR A 521 26.87 -15.73 0.35
C THR A 521 25.74 -14.69 0.33
N GLU A 522 25.42 -14.15 -0.85
CA GLU A 522 24.38 -13.17 -1.05
C GLU A 522 22.98 -13.75 -0.84
N GLU A 523 22.68 -14.92 -1.42
CA GLU A 523 21.41 -15.62 -1.19
C GLU A 523 21.22 -16.00 0.29
N LYS A 524 22.30 -16.38 0.98
CA LYS A 524 22.27 -16.66 2.42
C LYS A 524 21.96 -15.41 3.25
N MET A 525 22.56 -14.27 2.93
CA MET A 525 22.24 -13.00 3.61
C MET A 525 20.79 -12.58 3.36
N ARG A 526 20.30 -12.70 2.12
CA ARG A 526 18.89 -12.40 1.78
C ARG A 526 17.92 -13.30 2.52
N LEU A 527 18.23 -14.60 2.58
CA LEU A 527 17.41 -15.57 3.29
C LEU A 527 17.43 -15.33 4.80
N ALA A 528 18.61 -15.05 5.39
CA ALA A 528 18.73 -14.69 6.80
C ALA A 528 17.92 -13.44 7.15
N ALA A 529 17.94 -12.40 6.30
CA ALA A 529 17.12 -11.20 6.48
C ALA A 529 15.61 -11.52 6.42
N LYS A 530 15.17 -12.38 5.48
CA LYS A 530 13.77 -12.83 5.39
C LYS A 530 13.31 -13.66 6.59
N THR A 531 14.22 -14.42 7.20
CA THR A 531 13.90 -15.31 8.32
C THR A 531 14.17 -14.71 9.69
N ALA A 532 14.75 -13.50 9.75
CA ALA A 532 15.07 -12.81 11.00
C ALA A 532 13.81 -12.49 11.82
N TYR A 533 12.69 -12.20 11.14
CA TYR A 533 11.41 -11.90 11.76
C TYR A 533 10.30 -12.77 11.15
N PRO A 534 9.98 -13.91 11.77
CA PRO A 534 8.87 -14.76 11.37
C PRO A 534 7.54 -14.01 11.44
N LEU A 535 7.01 -13.60 10.28
CA LEU A 535 5.70 -12.93 10.18
C LEU A 535 4.55 -13.86 10.59
N TYR A 536 4.74 -15.16 10.37
CA TYR A 536 3.69 -16.18 10.49
C TYR A 536 4.10 -17.29 11.45
N HIS A 537 3.09 -17.90 12.07
CA HIS A 537 3.23 -19.14 12.83
C HIS A 537 2.13 -20.14 12.41
N HIS A 538 2.10 -21.33 13.00
CA HIS A 538 1.22 -22.42 12.57
C HIS A 538 -0.26 -22.10 12.82
N GLY A 539 -0.54 -21.32 13.87
CA GLY A 539 -1.86 -20.73 14.10
C GLY A 539 -2.28 -19.73 13.02
N THR A 540 -1.36 -18.94 12.45
CA THR A 540 -1.66 -18.08 11.29
C THR A 540 -2.14 -18.90 10.10
N PHE A 541 -1.48 -20.02 9.81
CA PHE A 541 -1.88 -20.91 8.73
C PHE A 541 -3.24 -21.57 8.98
N ALA A 542 -3.54 -21.97 10.22
CA ALA A 542 -4.87 -22.48 10.57
C ALA A 542 -5.99 -21.42 10.34
N ALA A 543 -5.71 -20.13 10.57
CA ALA A 543 -6.65 -19.05 10.26
C ALA A 543 -6.87 -18.90 8.75
N LEU A 544 -5.79 -19.04 7.95
CA LEU A 544 -5.88 -19.06 6.49
C LEU A 544 -6.70 -20.25 5.99
N LEU A 545 -6.53 -21.44 6.57
CA LEU A 545 -7.36 -22.61 6.23
C LEU A 545 -8.83 -22.34 6.53
N ARG A 546 -9.14 -21.71 7.66
CA ARG A 546 -10.52 -21.31 7.98
C ARG A 546 -11.07 -20.32 6.95
N TYR A 547 -10.27 -19.34 6.53
CA TYR A 547 -10.66 -18.39 5.48
C TYR A 547 -10.94 -19.09 4.15
N ILE A 548 -10.06 -20.00 3.71
CA ILE A 548 -10.18 -20.75 2.45
C ILE A 548 -11.36 -21.73 2.51
N GLN A 549 -11.62 -22.35 3.67
CA GLN A 549 -12.78 -23.21 3.89
C GLN A 549 -14.10 -22.51 3.60
N LEU A 550 -14.18 -21.22 3.89
CA LEU A 550 -15.35 -20.41 3.63
C LEU A 550 -15.42 -19.94 2.16
N ARG A 551 -14.54 -20.39 1.27
CA ARG A 551 -14.49 -19.93 -0.13
C ARG A 551 -14.30 -21.04 -1.16
N VAL A 552 -13.80 -22.20 -0.73
CA VAL A 552 -13.50 -23.34 -1.59
C VAL A 552 -14.39 -24.53 -1.24
N ARG A 553 -15.06 -25.06 -2.27
CA ARG A 553 -15.85 -26.28 -2.19
C ARG A 553 -14.91 -27.47 -2.38
N THR A 554 -14.81 -28.29 -1.35
CA THR A 554 -14.06 -29.56 -1.36
C THR A 554 -14.55 -30.47 -0.23
N GLU A 555 -14.18 -31.75 -0.27
CA GLU A 555 -14.38 -32.68 0.84
C GLU A 555 -13.33 -32.43 1.93
N TRP A 556 -13.57 -31.46 2.81
CA TRP A 556 -12.62 -31.03 3.87
C TRP A 556 -12.20 -32.18 4.80
N LEU A 557 -13.08 -33.17 5.00
CA LEU A 557 -12.80 -34.38 5.78
C LEU A 557 -11.72 -35.28 5.15
N ASP A 558 -11.59 -35.28 3.83
CA ASP A 558 -10.53 -36.01 3.11
C ASP A 558 -9.31 -35.12 2.82
N MET A 559 -9.53 -33.82 2.63
CA MET A 559 -8.45 -32.88 2.30
C MET A 559 -7.47 -32.70 3.47
N VAL A 560 -7.96 -32.43 4.69
CA VAL A 560 -7.08 -32.10 5.83
C VAL A 560 -6.14 -33.26 6.21
N PRO A 561 -6.56 -34.55 6.26
CA PRO A 561 -5.63 -35.66 6.48
C PRO A 561 -4.52 -35.74 5.42
N ARG A 562 -4.82 -35.44 4.15
CA ARG A 562 -3.81 -35.41 3.08
C ARG A 562 -2.81 -34.29 3.25
N LEU A 563 -3.27 -33.10 3.63
CA LEU A 563 -2.40 -31.97 3.95
C LEU A 563 -1.45 -32.31 5.11
N LEU A 564 -1.99 -32.87 6.19
CA LEU A 564 -1.18 -33.29 7.34
C LEU A 564 -0.19 -34.42 7.02
N ALA A 565 -0.56 -35.34 6.13
CA ALA A 565 0.37 -36.35 5.66
C ALA A 565 1.55 -35.71 4.91
N LYS A 566 1.30 -34.69 4.07
CA LYS A 566 2.37 -33.93 3.40
C LYS A 566 3.24 -33.17 4.41
N ILE A 567 2.64 -32.47 5.39
CA ILE A 567 3.38 -31.74 6.43
C ILE A 567 4.24 -32.69 7.28
N SER A 568 3.70 -33.82 7.71
CA SER A 568 4.40 -34.75 8.62
C SER A 568 5.48 -35.59 7.94
N GLN A 569 5.39 -35.80 6.62
CA GLN A 569 6.37 -36.56 5.84
C GLN A 569 7.55 -35.70 5.33
N ASN A 570 7.49 -34.38 5.49
CA ASN A 570 8.55 -33.48 5.04
C ASN A 570 9.81 -33.62 5.90
N LYS A 571 10.88 -34.15 5.30
CA LYS A 571 12.19 -34.34 5.95
C LYS A 571 13.06 -33.07 5.94
N SER A 572 12.77 -32.10 5.08
CA SER A 572 13.54 -30.85 4.93
C SER A 572 13.28 -29.86 6.08
N MET A 573 12.07 -29.91 6.64
CA MET A 573 11.71 -29.29 7.91
C MET A 573 12.18 -30.22 9.03
N GLY A 574 13.45 -30.10 9.44
CA GLY A 574 14.15 -31.05 10.32
C GLY A 574 13.45 -31.40 11.65
N LEU A 575 12.37 -30.70 12.00
CA LEU A 575 11.52 -30.94 13.17
C LEU A 575 10.02 -30.63 12.92
N GLY A 576 9.47 -30.67 11.70
CA GLY A 576 8.09 -30.20 11.41
C GLY A 576 6.96 -30.78 12.30
N TRP A 577 7.19 -31.90 12.98
CA TRP A 577 6.28 -32.49 13.96
C TRP A 577 6.24 -31.77 15.32
N ILE A 578 7.24 -30.96 15.69
CA ILE A 578 7.27 -30.26 17.01
C ILE A 578 6.23 -29.15 17.09
N ASN A 579 5.92 -28.50 15.97
CA ASN A 579 4.92 -27.41 15.91
C ASN A 579 3.51 -27.92 15.59
N LEU A 580 3.38 -29.22 15.29
CA LEU A 580 2.10 -29.83 14.90
C LEU A 580 1.02 -29.67 15.99
N GLN A 581 1.40 -29.70 17.27
CA GLN A 581 0.44 -29.51 18.37
C GLN A 581 -0.19 -28.12 18.37
N GLU A 582 0.56 -27.06 18.02
CA GLU A 582 0.00 -25.72 17.84
C GLU A 582 -1.02 -25.70 16.69
N PHE A 583 -0.62 -26.24 15.53
CA PHE A 583 -1.50 -26.31 14.36
C PHE A 583 -2.81 -27.03 14.70
N LEU A 584 -2.74 -28.17 15.39
CA LEU A 584 -3.91 -28.95 15.80
C LEU A 584 -4.81 -28.19 16.79
N ALA A 585 -4.23 -27.44 17.74
CA ALA A 585 -5.00 -26.63 18.68
C ALA A 585 -5.85 -25.60 17.95
N TYR A 586 -5.26 -24.82 17.04
CA TYR A 586 -5.97 -23.77 16.33
C TYR A 586 -6.98 -24.31 15.29
N ASN A 587 -6.68 -25.43 14.61
CA ASN A 587 -7.67 -26.10 13.75
C ASN A 587 -8.91 -26.56 14.55
N THR A 588 -8.71 -27.00 15.80
CA THR A 588 -9.78 -27.41 16.70
C THR A 588 -10.59 -26.19 17.18
N ILE A 589 -9.92 -25.11 17.59
CA ILE A 589 -10.56 -23.88 18.05
C ILE A 589 -11.47 -23.28 16.96
N TRP A 590 -11.01 -23.26 15.71
CA TRP A 590 -11.75 -22.65 14.59
C TRP A 590 -12.55 -23.63 13.74
N ASN A 591 -12.61 -24.90 14.15
CA ASN A 591 -13.40 -25.95 13.52
C ASN A 591 -13.14 -26.10 12.00
N VAL A 592 -11.86 -26.07 11.60
CA VAL A 592 -11.45 -26.25 10.20
C VAL A 592 -11.78 -27.67 9.72
N ALA A 593 -11.68 -28.68 10.58
CA ALA A 593 -12.18 -30.03 10.28
C ALA A 593 -12.58 -30.79 11.57
N PRO A 594 -13.50 -31.78 11.48
CA PRO A 594 -14.04 -32.49 12.65
C PRO A 594 -13.00 -33.23 13.51
N ARG A 595 -13.32 -33.29 14.81
CA ARG A 595 -12.54 -33.81 15.96
C ARG A 595 -11.89 -35.18 15.80
N ALA A 596 -12.44 -36.08 14.97
CA ALA A 596 -12.02 -37.49 14.89
C ALA A 596 -10.75 -37.74 14.06
N SER A 597 -10.27 -36.73 13.33
CA SER A 597 -9.30 -36.97 12.26
C SER A 597 -7.84 -36.71 12.64
N PHE A 598 -7.54 -36.03 13.77
CA PHE A 598 -6.21 -35.42 13.98
C PHE A 598 -5.60 -35.42 15.38
N VAL A 599 -6.34 -35.76 16.44
CA VAL A 599 -5.85 -35.69 17.83
C VAL A 599 -5.97 -37.05 18.48
N ASN A 600 -4.95 -37.47 19.24
CA ASN A 600 -5.09 -38.60 20.17
C ASN A 600 -6.31 -38.36 21.06
N GLU A 601 -7.14 -39.38 21.30
CA GLU A 601 -8.35 -39.20 22.11
C GLU A 601 -8.00 -38.66 23.51
N THR A 602 -8.63 -37.52 23.86
CA THR A 602 -8.51 -36.93 25.20
C THR A 602 -9.01 -37.92 26.25
N LYS A 603 -8.12 -38.40 27.11
CA LYS A 603 -8.44 -39.34 28.18
C LYS A 603 -9.30 -38.64 29.23
N ARG A 604 -10.40 -39.28 29.64
CA ARG A 604 -11.33 -38.77 30.67
C ARG A 604 -11.24 -39.59 31.94
N GLY A 605 -11.55 -38.98 33.09
CA GLY A 605 -11.53 -39.64 34.40
C GLY A 605 -10.12 -39.74 35.02
N PRO A 606 -9.83 -40.77 35.85
CA PRO A 606 -8.59 -40.85 36.65
C PRO A 606 -7.28 -40.82 35.85
N HIS A 607 -7.34 -41.16 34.56
CA HIS A 607 -6.19 -41.17 33.64
C HIS A 607 -5.98 -39.85 32.89
N GLY A 608 -6.77 -38.81 33.20
CA GLY A 608 -6.74 -37.50 32.51
C GLY A 608 -5.68 -36.51 33.03
N GLY A 609 -4.82 -36.91 33.96
CA GLY A 609 -3.75 -36.06 34.49
C GLY A 609 -4.28 -34.84 35.27
N VAL A 610 -3.68 -33.67 35.05
CA VAL A 610 -4.01 -32.39 35.73
C VAL A 610 -5.50 -32.00 35.54
N VAL A 611 -6.09 -32.32 34.39
CA VAL A 611 -7.50 -32.05 34.06
C VAL A 611 -8.42 -33.24 34.34
N GLY A 612 -7.89 -34.38 34.81
CA GLY A 612 -8.68 -35.59 35.09
C GLY A 612 -9.87 -35.38 36.04
N PRO A 613 -9.77 -34.51 37.08
CA PRO A 613 -10.89 -34.20 37.98
C PRO A 613 -12.02 -33.36 37.38
N TRP A 614 -11.83 -32.75 36.21
CA TRP A 614 -12.80 -31.85 35.60
C TRP A 614 -14.03 -32.61 35.07
N LYS A 615 -15.23 -32.06 35.31
CA LYS A 615 -16.49 -32.65 34.82
C LYS A 615 -16.58 -32.60 33.29
N SER A 616 -16.16 -31.47 32.71
CA SER A 616 -16.10 -31.26 31.26
C SER A 616 -14.71 -30.80 30.85
N VAL A 617 -14.03 -31.64 30.07
CA VAL A 617 -12.67 -31.40 29.58
C VAL A 617 -12.76 -31.00 28.10
N PRO A 618 -12.39 -29.76 27.72
CA PRO A 618 -12.30 -29.37 26.32
C PRO A 618 -11.08 -30.03 25.63
N ASP A 619 -11.08 -30.07 24.30
CA ASP A 619 -9.93 -30.63 23.54
C ASP A 619 -8.71 -29.73 23.51
N VAL A 620 -8.91 -28.44 23.77
CA VAL A 620 -7.87 -27.44 23.86
C VAL A 620 -8.06 -26.72 25.19
N VAL A 621 -6.96 -26.43 25.88
CA VAL A 621 -6.95 -25.66 27.13
C VAL A 621 -5.87 -24.59 27.05
N ALA A 622 -5.98 -23.57 27.88
CA ALA A 622 -4.93 -22.58 28.05
C ALA A 622 -3.91 -23.08 29.09
N LEU A 623 -2.64 -23.04 28.70
CA LEU A 623 -1.48 -23.18 29.57
C LEU A 623 -0.96 -21.77 29.86
N THR A 624 -0.76 -21.45 31.13
CA THR A 624 -0.17 -20.17 31.55
C THR A 624 1.05 -20.43 32.43
N LEU A 625 2.15 -19.78 32.08
CA LEU A 625 3.42 -19.78 32.80
C LEU A 625 3.66 -18.40 33.40
N VAL A 626 3.89 -18.33 34.71
CA VAL A 626 4.27 -17.12 35.43
C VAL A 626 5.78 -17.14 35.60
N VAL A 627 6.46 -16.25 34.90
CA VAL A 627 7.91 -16.14 34.90
C VAL A 627 8.35 -15.09 35.93
N PRO A 628 9.15 -15.47 36.94
CA PRO A 628 9.65 -14.53 37.94
C PRO A 628 10.41 -13.36 37.31
N ARG A 629 10.23 -12.17 37.87
CA ARG A 629 10.85 -10.92 37.36
C ARG A 629 12.37 -11.04 37.20
N SER A 630 13.05 -11.67 38.16
CA SER A 630 14.51 -11.88 38.15
C SER A 630 15.04 -12.65 36.94
N ASN A 631 14.20 -13.46 36.28
CA ASN A 631 14.57 -14.20 35.08
C ASN A 631 14.47 -13.34 33.82
N VAL A 632 13.52 -12.41 33.79
CA VAL A 632 13.33 -11.47 32.70
C VAL A 632 14.37 -10.36 32.75
N ASP A 633 14.70 -9.84 33.95
CA ASP A 633 15.70 -8.78 34.13
C ASP A 633 17.08 -9.17 33.59
N ARG A 634 17.45 -10.46 33.70
CA ARG A 634 18.71 -11.00 33.14
C ARG A 634 18.79 -10.86 31.63
N LEU A 635 17.64 -10.82 30.93
CA LEU A 635 17.61 -10.63 29.49
C LEU A 635 17.85 -9.17 29.10
N VAL A 636 17.55 -8.22 30.01
CA VAL A 636 17.63 -6.77 29.78
C VAL A 636 18.98 -6.19 30.28
N ALA A 637 19.57 -6.76 31.33
CA ALA A 637 20.75 -6.23 32.00
C ALA A 637 22.08 -6.31 31.20
N ASP A 638 22.18 -7.19 30.21
CA ASP A 638 23.40 -7.44 29.41
C ASP A 638 23.40 -6.72 28.04
N ILE A 639 22.43 -5.84 27.77
CA ILE A 639 22.22 -5.24 26.44
C ILE A 639 22.80 -3.83 26.39
N THR A 640 24.03 -3.69 25.86
CA THR A 640 24.69 -2.39 25.62
C THR A 640 24.48 -1.84 24.20
N ASP A 641 23.97 -2.65 23.28
CA ASP A 641 23.66 -2.28 21.89
C ASP A 641 22.27 -2.77 21.51
N ALA A 642 21.52 -1.99 20.73
CA ALA A 642 20.18 -2.34 20.24
C ALA A 642 20.22 -3.68 19.49
N PRO A 643 19.84 -4.81 20.12
CA PRO A 643 19.95 -6.10 19.49
C PRO A 643 18.71 -6.30 18.58
N PRO A 644 18.77 -7.26 17.64
CA PRO A 644 17.56 -7.65 16.91
C PRO A 644 16.44 -8.05 17.89
N PRO A 645 15.19 -7.60 17.66
CA PRO A 645 14.01 -8.03 18.40
C PRO A 645 13.99 -9.55 18.60
N ARG A 646 13.70 -9.98 19.82
CA ARG A 646 13.75 -11.40 20.20
C ARG A 646 12.37 -12.02 20.02
N VAL A 647 12.30 -13.09 19.25
CA VAL A 647 11.08 -13.88 19.11
C VAL A 647 11.05 -14.89 20.26
N PHE A 648 10.01 -14.83 21.09
CA PHE A 648 9.84 -15.80 22.17
C PHE A 648 9.07 -17.03 21.68
N GLN A 649 9.42 -18.18 22.22
CA GLN A 649 8.74 -19.45 22.01
C GLN A 649 8.53 -20.14 23.36
N ILE A 650 7.41 -20.83 23.51
CA ILE A 650 7.19 -21.71 24.64
C ILE A 650 7.18 -23.15 24.15
N SER A 651 7.96 -24.00 24.83
CA SER A 651 7.95 -25.43 24.58
C SER A 651 7.36 -26.19 25.74
N MET A 652 6.75 -27.32 25.39
CA MET A 652 6.42 -28.39 26.29
C MET A 652 7.30 -29.58 25.93
N GLU A 653 8.15 -30.00 26.85
CA GLU A 653 9.15 -31.04 26.62
C GLU A 653 9.11 -32.10 27.71
N SER A 654 9.45 -33.33 27.30
CA SER A 654 9.48 -34.47 28.19
C SER A 654 10.62 -34.38 29.21
N GLY A 655 10.35 -34.75 30.46
CA GLY A 655 11.40 -34.94 31.47
C GLY A 655 12.10 -36.30 31.38
N GLU A 656 11.43 -37.30 30.77
CA GLU A 656 11.83 -38.72 30.83
C GLU A 656 11.90 -39.44 29.46
N ARG A 657 11.26 -38.90 28.41
CA ARG A 657 11.14 -39.46 27.05
C ARG A 657 11.74 -38.50 26.01
N MET A 658 11.74 -38.89 24.73
CA MET A 658 12.14 -38.02 23.61
C MET A 658 10.91 -37.46 22.88
N TRP A 659 10.27 -36.41 23.43
CA TRP A 659 9.28 -35.62 22.70
C TRP A 659 9.35 -34.13 23.10
N LEU A 660 9.03 -33.26 22.14
CA LEU A 660 9.04 -31.81 22.24
C LEU A 660 7.86 -31.26 21.45
N SER A 661 7.17 -30.26 21.99
CA SER A 661 6.17 -29.48 21.27
C SER A 661 6.41 -27.99 21.47
N VAL A 662 6.42 -27.21 20.39
CA VAL A 662 6.71 -25.78 20.41
C VAL A 662 5.47 -24.98 19.99
N PHE A 663 5.26 -23.85 20.66
CA PHE A 663 4.15 -22.93 20.43
C PHE A 663 4.69 -21.51 20.31
N ALA A 664 4.31 -20.81 19.25
CA ALA A 664 4.70 -19.44 18.93
C ALA A 664 3.53 -18.45 19.03
N GLY A 665 2.29 -18.93 18.91
CA GLY A 665 1.06 -18.17 19.08
C GLY A 665 0.71 -17.93 20.54
N MET A 666 1.50 -17.10 21.22
CA MET A 666 1.34 -16.76 22.63
C MET A 666 0.71 -15.38 22.87
N GLN A 667 0.32 -15.15 24.13
CA GLN A 667 -0.09 -13.86 24.67
C GLN A 667 0.73 -13.58 25.92
N MET A 668 1.16 -12.33 26.10
CA MET A 668 2.03 -11.93 27.19
C MET A 668 1.52 -10.66 27.89
N ALA A 669 1.89 -10.47 29.15
CA ALA A 669 1.82 -9.20 29.86
C ALA A 669 2.62 -9.29 31.17
N PHE A 670 3.06 -8.15 31.69
CA PHE A 670 3.54 -8.05 33.06
C PHE A 670 2.34 -7.88 33.99
N GLY A 671 2.27 -8.66 35.07
CA GLY A 671 1.14 -8.56 35.97
C GLY A 671 1.05 -9.66 37.02
N GLN A 672 0.13 -9.47 37.97
CA GLN A 672 -0.14 -10.44 39.03
C GLN A 672 -1.30 -11.36 38.66
N VAL A 673 -1.10 -12.67 38.84
CA VAL A 673 -2.13 -13.68 38.56
C VAL A 673 -3.02 -13.88 39.78
N THR A 674 -4.32 -13.69 39.59
CA THR A 674 -5.34 -13.96 40.61
C THR A 674 -6.20 -15.17 40.20
N PRO A 675 -6.12 -16.31 40.90
CA PRO A 675 -6.96 -17.47 40.62
C PRO A 675 -8.39 -17.29 41.12
N ARG A 676 -9.36 -17.86 40.39
CA ARG A 676 -10.79 -17.92 40.77
C ARG A 676 -11.31 -19.35 40.62
N GLY A 677 -12.08 -19.81 41.61
CA GLY A 677 -12.60 -21.18 41.64
C GLY A 677 -11.58 -22.23 42.13
N ASN A 678 -11.92 -23.50 41.98
CA ASN A 678 -11.09 -24.63 42.43
C ASN A 678 -10.33 -25.24 41.24
N ARG A 679 -8.99 -25.33 41.31
CA ARG A 679 -8.13 -25.94 40.26
C ARG A 679 -8.57 -27.32 39.78
N ARG A 680 -9.22 -28.09 40.63
CA ARG A 680 -9.75 -29.44 40.30
C ARG A 680 -11.14 -29.42 39.67
N SER A 681 -11.70 -28.26 39.43
CA SER A 681 -13.01 -28.06 38.81
C SER A 681 -12.87 -27.35 37.48
N ASP A 682 -13.80 -27.60 36.57
CA ASP A 682 -13.77 -27.11 35.20
C ASP A 682 -14.25 -25.66 35.06
N ASP A 683 -14.61 -25.01 36.17
CA ASP A 683 -14.86 -23.57 36.28
C ASP A 683 -13.63 -22.78 36.75
N PHE A 684 -12.48 -23.44 36.96
CA PHE A 684 -11.23 -22.77 37.31
C PHE A 684 -10.79 -21.79 36.21
N SER A 685 -10.54 -20.55 36.60
CA SER A 685 -10.04 -19.49 35.73
C SER A 685 -9.01 -18.65 36.45
N ILE A 686 -8.22 -17.92 35.69
CA ILE A 686 -7.28 -16.93 36.23
C ILE A 686 -7.53 -15.57 35.58
N THR A 687 -7.30 -14.52 36.35
CA THR A 687 -7.27 -13.14 35.84
C THR A 687 -5.88 -12.55 36.06
N VAL A 688 -5.45 -11.69 35.14
CA VAL A 688 -4.20 -10.94 35.27
C VAL A 688 -4.54 -9.49 35.54
N GLU A 689 -4.02 -8.97 36.66
CA GLU A 689 -3.95 -7.53 36.94
C GLU A 689 -2.61 -7.03 36.41
N GLU A 690 -2.65 -6.21 35.37
CA GLU A 690 -1.45 -5.77 34.65
C GLU A 690 -0.66 -4.72 35.43
N ASP A 691 0.66 -4.80 35.31
CA ASP A 691 1.57 -3.77 35.75
C ASP A 691 1.66 -2.69 34.67
N GLU A 692 1.07 -1.52 34.92
CA GLU A 692 1.03 -0.40 33.97
C GLU A 692 2.43 0.10 33.58
N GLU A 693 3.45 -0.15 34.40
CA GLU A 693 4.84 0.20 34.12
C GLU A 693 5.53 -0.85 33.23
N GLY A 694 4.92 -2.02 33.01
CA GLY A 694 5.36 -3.03 32.04
C GLY A 694 6.82 -3.46 32.22
N TRP A 695 7.67 -3.15 31.23
CA TRP A 695 9.10 -3.44 31.29
C TRP A 695 9.83 -2.71 32.42
N LEU A 696 9.36 -1.52 32.84
CA LEU A 696 9.87 -0.76 33.99
C LEU A 696 9.30 -1.25 35.33
N GLY A 697 8.23 -2.01 35.27
CA GLY A 697 7.53 -2.56 36.41
C GLY A 697 8.33 -3.62 37.17
N GLN A 698 7.71 -4.17 38.22
CA GLN A 698 8.32 -5.20 39.08
C GLN A 698 7.51 -6.50 39.07
N ALA A 699 6.36 -6.52 38.40
CA ALA A 699 5.53 -7.70 38.30
C ALA A 699 6.21 -8.82 37.48
N PRO A 700 5.85 -10.10 37.74
CA PRO A 700 6.29 -11.21 36.91
C PRO A 700 5.71 -11.10 35.49
N LEU A 701 6.34 -11.79 34.56
CA LEU A 701 5.88 -11.90 33.18
C LEU A 701 4.94 -13.10 33.07
N VAL A 702 3.69 -12.87 32.68
CA VAL A 702 2.70 -13.91 32.46
C VAL A 702 2.67 -14.25 30.98
N VAL A 703 2.91 -15.52 30.64
CA VAL A 703 2.90 -16.04 29.26
C VAL A 703 1.83 -17.10 29.14
N THR A 704 1.00 -17.04 28.11
CA THR A 704 -0.06 -18.04 27.91
C THR A 704 -0.19 -18.48 26.46
N VAL A 705 -0.49 -19.76 26.28
CA VAL A 705 -0.70 -20.42 24.98
C VAL A 705 -1.89 -21.38 25.06
N TYR A 706 -2.52 -21.63 23.91
CA TYR A 706 -3.45 -22.74 23.77
C TYR A 706 -2.70 -24.01 23.38
N VAL A 707 -3.01 -25.11 24.08
CA VAL A 707 -2.40 -26.42 23.84
C VAL A 707 -3.47 -27.52 23.73
N PRO A 708 -3.27 -28.56 22.90
CA PRO A 708 -4.18 -29.70 22.89
C PRO A 708 -4.15 -30.43 24.23
N THR A 709 -5.33 -30.72 24.79
CA THR A 709 -5.46 -31.42 26.07
C THR A 709 -4.80 -32.79 26.04
N ALA A 710 -4.91 -33.52 24.92
CA ALA A 710 -4.24 -34.79 24.74
C ALA A 710 -2.71 -34.69 24.80
N GLY A 711 -2.13 -33.56 24.37
CA GLY A 711 -0.70 -33.28 24.47
C GLY A 711 -0.23 -33.15 25.93
N LEU A 712 -1.01 -32.44 26.77
CA LEU A 712 -0.74 -32.34 28.22
C LEU A 712 -0.81 -33.69 28.94
N GLN A 713 -1.60 -34.62 28.40
CA GLN A 713 -1.80 -35.96 28.98
C GLN A 713 -0.70 -36.96 28.60
N LEU A 714 0.22 -36.61 27.71
CA LEU A 714 1.36 -37.48 27.35
C LEU A 714 2.26 -37.73 28.56
N GLU A 715 2.49 -36.70 29.37
CA GLU A 715 3.32 -36.74 30.56
C GLU A 715 2.81 -35.74 31.61
N PRO A 716 1.70 -36.06 32.30
CA PRO A 716 0.89 -35.10 33.05
C PRO A 716 1.52 -34.56 34.34
N LEU A 717 2.77 -34.93 34.63
CA LEU A 717 3.40 -34.73 35.93
C LEU A 717 4.84 -34.18 35.81
N THR A 718 5.62 -34.70 34.86
CA THR A 718 7.05 -34.41 34.72
C THR A 718 7.38 -33.60 33.47
N ALA A 719 6.41 -33.34 32.58
CA ALA A 719 6.64 -32.45 31.44
C ALA A 719 7.09 -31.06 31.93
N ARG A 720 8.14 -30.56 31.29
CA ARG A 720 8.71 -29.24 31.52
C ARG A 720 8.09 -28.26 30.53
N ILE A 721 7.69 -27.10 31.07
CA ILE A 721 7.21 -25.95 30.33
C ILE A 721 8.33 -24.93 30.33
N VAL A 722 8.81 -24.56 29.14
CA VAL A 722 10.03 -23.78 29.00
C VAL A 722 9.77 -22.58 28.11
N LEU A 723 10.00 -21.38 28.64
CA LEU A 723 10.08 -20.15 27.86
C LEU A 723 11.52 -19.97 27.37
N HIS A 724 11.69 -19.82 26.06
CA HIS A 724 13.00 -19.63 25.45
C HIS A 724 12.93 -18.63 24.28
N ILE A 725 14.08 -18.10 23.89
CA ILE A 725 14.25 -17.23 22.72
C ILE A 725 14.52 -18.11 21.50
N GLN A 726 13.81 -17.87 20.40
CA GLN A 726 14.04 -18.55 19.13
C GLN A 726 15.44 -18.20 18.61
N GLY A 727 16.27 -19.22 18.36
CA GLY A 727 17.59 -19.02 17.77
C GLY A 727 17.48 -18.57 16.30
N ILE A 728 17.90 -17.34 16.00
CA ILE A 728 17.93 -16.80 14.64
C ILE A 728 19.19 -17.32 13.93
N THR A 729 19.06 -18.46 13.24
CA THR A 729 20.10 -19.10 12.40
C THR A 729 21.42 -19.48 13.12
N MET A 730 22.08 -20.53 12.64
CA MET A 730 23.37 -21.01 13.16
C MET A 730 24.55 -20.02 13.00
N HIS A 731 24.33 -18.82 12.47
CA HIS A 731 25.37 -17.82 12.20
C HIS A 731 25.59 -16.80 13.31
N ASP A 732 24.79 -16.81 14.38
CA ASP A 732 25.12 -16.05 15.58
C ASP A 732 26.18 -16.79 16.42
N VAL A 733 27.40 -16.80 15.88
CA VAL A 733 28.58 -17.42 16.52
C VAL A 733 28.87 -16.75 17.88
N SER A 734 28.32 -15.55 18.13
CA SER A 734 28.40 -14.86 19.43
C SER A 734 27.58 -15.56 20.53
N LEU A 735 26.44 -16.18 20.17
CA LEU A 735 25.55 -16.88 21.10
C LEU A 735 25.92 -18.35 21.29
N GLN A 736 26.62 -18.99 20.34
CA GLN A 736 27.08 -20.38 20.47
C GLN A 736 28.13 -20.58 21.58
N ALA A 737 28.86 -19.53 21.97
CA ALA A 737 29.72 -19.58 23.14
C ALA A 737 28.94 -19.70 24.47
N THR A 738 27.62 -19.51 24.42
CA THR A 738 26.72 -19.51 25.59
C THR A 738 25.44 -20.28 25.33
N ASN A 739 25.57 -21.60 25.23
CA ASN A 739 24.44 -22.54 25.15
C ASN A 739 23.45 -22.40 26.35
N SER A 740 23.81 -21.64 27.39
CA SER A 740 23.01 -21.30 28.56
C SER A 740 22.08 -20.07 28.41
N ARG A 741 22.12 -19.32 27.30
CA ARG A 741 21.43 -18.00 27.15
C ARG A 741 20.10 -17.99 26.40
N MET A 742 19.68 -19.09 25.78
CA MET A 742 18.38 -19.16 25.09
C MET A 742 17.20 -19.48 26.02
N TYR A 743 17.46 -20.00 27.23
CA TYR A 743 16.45 -20.38 28.22
C TYR A 743 16.13 -19.21 29.14
N VAL A 744 14.87 -18.77 29.17
CA VAL A 744 14.42 -17.67 30.06
C VAL A 744 14.00 -18.23 31.41
N TYR A 745 13.09 -19.21 31.39
CA TYR A 745 12.55 -19.83 32.59
C TYR A 745 11.94 -21.19 32.26
N GLU A 746 11.95 -22.07 33.25
CA GLU A 746 11.31 -23.37 33.16
C GLU A 746 10.56 -23.72 34.45
N ALA A 747 9.47 -24.46 34.29
CA ALA A 747 8.71 -25.04 35.39
C ALA A 747 8.15 -26.40 34.95
N THR A 748 7.85 -27.28 35.91
CA THR A 748 7.16 -28.55 35.60
C THR A 748 5.64 -28.33 35.62
N LEU A 749 4.86 -29.18 34.93
CA LEU A 749 3.39 -29.14 35.00
C LEU A 749 2.83 -29.27 36.43
N ARG A 750 3.61 -29.78 37.40
CA ARG A 750 3.25 -29.86 38.82
C ARG A 750 3.50 -28.59 39.62
N ASP A 751 4.23 -27.63 39.05
CA ASP A 751 4.52 -26.37 39.73
C ASP A 751 3.27 -25.49 39.75
N GLU A 752 2.40 -25.74 40.72
CA GLU A 752 1.16 -24.97 40.89
C GLU A 752 1.39 -23.50 41.28
N ALA A 753 2.61 -23.07 41.59
CA ALA A 753 2.92 -21.67 41.84
C ALA A 753 3.12 -20.90 40.53
N HIS A 754 3.71 -21.55 39.51
CA HIS A 754 4.08 -20.90 38.26
C HIS A 754 3.29 -21.39 37.04
N VAL A 755 2.63 -22.54 37.11
CA VAL A 755 1.90 -23.14 35.99
C VAL A 755 0.41 -23.26 36.30
N PHE A 756 -0.41 -22.74 35.40
CA PHE A 756 -1.88 -22.77 35.50
C PHE A 756 -2.48 -23.37 34.23
N ILE A 757 -3.45 -24.28 34.42
CA ILE A 757 -4.25 -24.87 33.35
C ILE A 757 -5.69 -24.42 33.51
N THR A 758 -6.24 -23.80 32.47
CA THR A 758 -7.60 -23.24 32.47
C THR A 758 -8.29 -23.50 31.13
N LYS A 759 -9.62 -23.35 31.04
CA LYS A 759 -10.35 -23.55 29.77
C LYS A 759 -9.97 -22.51 28.70
N HIS A 760 -9.79 -21.26 29.11
CA HIS A 760 -9.50 -20.12 28.23
C HIS A 760 -8.32 -19.33 28.80
N MET A 761 -7.64 -18.54 27.97
CA MET A 761 -6.54 -17.71 28.44
C MET A 761 -7.05 -16.69 29.48
N PRO A 762 -6.16 -16.08 30.28
CA PRO A 762 -6.57 -15.11 31.28
C PRO A 762 -7.46 -14.01 30.70
N ASN A 763 -8.47 -13.61 31.48
CA ASN A 763 -9.44 -12.57 31.15
C ASN A 763 -10.37 -12.89 29.95
N GLN A 764 -10.25 -14.04 29.28
CA GLN A 764 -11.17 -14.44 28.21
C GLN A 764 -12.42 -15.15 28.73
N ALA A 765 -13.56 -14.87 28.10
CA ALA A 765 -14.82 -15.59 28.32
C ALA A 765 -15.03 -16.77 27.34
N GLY A 766 -14.15 -16.94 26.36
CA GLY A 766 -14.24 -17.99 25.34
C GLY A 766 -13.04 -17.95 24.39
N TYR A 767 -12.99 -18.86 23.43
CA TYR A 767 -11.92 -18.88 22.43
C TYR A 767 -11.97 -17.66 21.50
N PRO A 768 -10.79 -17.22 21.01
CA PRO A 768 -10.71 -16.20 19.97
C PRO A 768 -11.36 -16.65 18.67
N ARG A 769 -12.09 -15.74 18.02
CA ARG A 769 -12.80 -15.99 16.75
C ARG A 769 -12.07 -15.38 15.56
N VAL A 770 -12.14 -16.04 14.41
CA VAL A 770 -11.54 -15.55 13.16
C VAL A 770 -12.47 -15.72 11.98
N CYS A 771 -12.35 -14.82 11.01
CA CYS A 771 -13.01 -14.90 9.71
C CYS A 771 -14.55 -14.90 9.81
N ASP A 772 -15.11 -14.31 10.89
CA ASP A 772 -16.56 -14.30 11.15
C ASP A 772 -17.33 -13.58 10.01
N ALA A 773 -16.74 -12.59 9.33
CA ALA A 773 -17.37 -11.86 8.22
C ALA A 773 -17.16 -12.50 6.85
N VAL A 774 -16.32 -13.53 6.75
CA VAL A 774 -16.14 -14.27 5.51
C VAL A 774 -17.36 -15.14 5.31
N LYS A 775 -18.21 -14.76 4.37
CA LYS A 775 -19.38 -15.55 4.00
C LYS A 775 -18.97 -16.63 3.00
N PRO A 776 -19.50 -17.86 3.10
CA PRO A 776 -19.48 -18.75 1.96
C PRO A 776 -20.08 -18.00 0.77
N PRO A 777 -19.44 -18.04 -0.41
CA PRO A 777 -20.07 -17.51 -1.60
C PRO A 777 -21.43 -18.18 -1.72
N GLY A 778 -22.49 -17.39 -1.94
CA GLY A 778 -23.80 -17.98 -2.20
C GLY A 778 -23.68 -18.96 -3.37
N ASP A 779 -24.57 -19.97 -3.43
CA ASP A 779 -24.81 -20.64 -4.70
C ASP A 779 -25.19 -19.50 -5.66
N GLY A 780 -24.28 -19.16 -6.57
CA GLY A 780 -24.38 -17.95 -7.38
C GLY A 780 -25.77 -17.84 -7.97
N GLN A 781 -26.29 -16.61 -8.07
CA GLN A 781 -27.65 -16.39 -8.56
C GLN A 781 -27.84 -17.16 -9.88
N GLU A 782 -28.95 -17.90 -10.01
CA GLU A 782 -29.20 -18.66 -11.23
C GLU A 782 -29.11 -17.70 -12.41
N PRO A 783 -28.24 -17.98 -13.40
CA PRO A 783 -28.05 -17.05 -14.49
C PRO A 783 -29.33 -16.76 -15.24
N ALA A 784 -29.48 -15.53 -15.74
CA ALA A 784 -30.66 -15.11 -16.50
C ALA A 784 -30.92 -15.99 -17.74
N ASP A 785 -29.89 -16.61 -18.29
CA ASP A 785 -29.97 -17.53 -19.43
C ASP A 785 -30.25 -18.99 -19.04
N GLY A 786 -30.42 -19.28 -17.74
CA GLY A 786 -30.76 -20.60 -17.21
C GLY A 786 -29.66 -21.65 -17.29
N ASN A 787 -28.43 -21.28 -17.67
CA ASN A 787 -27.29 -22.19 -17.81
C ASN A 787 -26.34 -22.06 -16.60
N PRO A 788 -26.33 -23.01 -15.64
CA PRO A 788 -25.42 -22.97 -14.50
C PRO A 788 -23.95 -22.93 -14.93
N ARG A 789 -23.15 -22.19 -14.16
CA ARG A 789 -21.72 -22.02 -14.41
C ARG A 789 -20.91 -22.34 -13.17
N SER A 790 -19.77 -23.00 -13.34
CA SER A 790 -18.80 -23.23 -12.28
C SER A 790 -17.38 -22.89 -12.74
N ILE A 791 -16.54 -22.54 -11.77
CA ILE A 791 -15.14 -22.19 -11.97
C ILE A 791 -14.29 -23.26 -11.30
N ILE A 792 -13.61 -24.05 -12.11
CA ILE A 792 -12.79 -25.19 -11.67
C ILE A 792 -11.32 -24.84 -11.93
N PRO A 793 -10.47 -24.74 -10.91
CA PRO A 793 -9.05 -24.51 -11.13
C PRO A 793 -8.37 -25.78 -11.67
N LYS A 794 -7.55 -25.60 -12.70
CA LYS A 794 -6.65 -26.65 -13.19
C LYS A 794 -5.36 -26.58 -12.38
N VAL A 795 -5.21 -27.49 -11.43
CA VAL A 795 -4.07 -27.53 -10.51
C VAL A 795 -2.89 -28.28 -11.14
N ASP A 796 -1.71 -27.69 -11.00
CA ASP A 796 -0.42 -28.36 -11.16
C ASP A 796 0.07 -28.74 -9.76
N ALA A 797 -0.17 -30.01 -9.39
CA ALA A 797 0.12 -30.51 -8.05
C ALA A 797 1.63 -30.62 -7.76
N GLU A 798 2.47 -30.75 -8.80
CA GLU A 798 3.93 -30.79 -8.64
C GLU A 798 4.48 -29.40 -8.35
N ALA A 799 4.00 -28.39 -9.09
CA ALA A 799 4.40 -27.01 -8.88
C ALA A 799 3.65 -26.33 -7.72
N GLY A 800 2.64 -26.97 -7.13
CA GLY A 800 1.87 -26.41 -6.01
C GLY A 800 1.07 -25.17 -6.38
N GLN A 801 0.63 -25.05 -7.64
CA GLN A 801 -0.03 -23.85 -8.17
C GLN A 801 -1.25 -24.18 -9.03
N ILE A 802 -2.14 -23.21 -9.18
CA ILE A 802 -3.17 -23.25 -10.22
C ILE A 802 -2.49 -22.81 -11.51
N ALA A 803 -2.59 -23.61 -12.58
CA ALA A 803 -1.95 -23.35 -13.87
C ALA A 803 -2.90 -22.74 -14.90
N ALA A 804 -4.21 -22.97 -14.76
CA ALA A 804 -5.26 -22.41 -15.61
C ALA A 804 -6.61 -22.46 -14.88
N VAL A 805 -7.62 -21.80 -15.43
CA VAL A 805 -8.99 -21.86 -14.91
C VAL A 805 -9.92 -22.45 -15.95
N ILE A 806 -10.82 -23.33 -15.52
CA ILE A 806 -11.81 -23.97 -16.37
C ILE A 806 -13.16 -23.32 -16.07
N GLY A 807 -13.71 -22.64 -17.06
CA GLY A 807 -15.10 -22.21 -17.06
C GLY A 807 -15.99 -23.34 -17.55
N HIS A 808 -16.79 -23.93 -16.67
CA HIS A 808 -17.72 -25.00 -17.01
C HIS A 808 -19.14 -24.43 -17.09
N VAL A 809 -19.85 -24.78 -18.16
CA VAL A 809 -21.24 -24.35 -18.41
C VAL A 809 -22.12 -25.56 -18.69
N ASP A 810 -23.13 -25.74 -17.85
CA ASP A 810 -24.20 -26.72 -18.06
C ASP A 810 -25.25 -26.13 -19.00
N ILE A 811 -25.45 -26.77 -20.14
CA ILE A 811 -26.32 -26.26 -21.21
C ILE A 811 -27.74 -26.78 -21.00
N ARG A 812 -28.58 -25.90 -20.45
CA ARG A 812 -29.98 -26.19 -20.12
C ARG A 812 -30.98 -25.57 -21.09
N SER A 813 -30.63 -24.46 -21.72
CA SER A 813 -31.46 -23.82 -22.76
C SER A 813 -31.75 -24.80 -23.90
N GLU A 814 -33.03 -24.96 -24.28
CA GLU A 814 -33.45 -25.85 -25.37
C GLU A 814 -32.80 -25.45 -26.71
N GLN A 815 -32.76 -24.15 -27.02
CA GLN A 815 -32.07 -23.63 -28.21
C GLN A 815 -30.58 -24.01 -28.21
N ALA A 816 -29.90 -23.89 -27.07
CA ALA A 816 -28.50 -24.23 -26.94
C ALA A 816 -28.25 -25.76 -27.08
N LYS A 817 -29.16 -26.58 -26.55
CA LYS A 817 -29.12 -28.05 -26.70
C LYS A 817 -29.36 -28.47 -28.14
N GLU A 818 -30.29 -27.84 -28.84
CA GLU A 818 -30.56 -28.08 -30.27
C GLU A 818 -29.30 -27.78 -31.09
N LEU A 819 -28.73 -26.58 -30.95
CA LEU A 819 -27.50 -26.18 -31.64
C LEU A 819 -26.32 -27.12 -31.32
N LEU A 820 -26.20 -27.60 -30.07
CA LEU A 820 -25.21 -28.61 -29.70
C LEU A 820 -25.44 -29.96 -30.37
N THR A 821 -26.70 -30.38 -30.48
CA THR A 821 -27.08 -31.68 -31.07
C THR A 821 -26.86 -31.65 -32.59
N GLU A 822 -27.20 -30.53 -33.23
CA GLU A 822 -27.01 -30.27 -34.66
C GLU A 822 -25.55 -30.04 -35.07
N LYS A 823 -24.63 -30.03 -34.09
CA LYS A 823 -23.20 -29.80 -34.31
C LYS A 823 -22.89 -28.42 -34.90
N ALA A 824 -23.64 -27.40 -34.47
CA ALA A 824 -23.31 -26.02 -34.77
C ALA A 824 -21.83 -25.71 -34.41
N PRO A 825 -21.13 -24.90 -35.23
CA PRO A 825 -19.77 -24.48 -34.92
C PRO A 825 -19.75 -23.64 -33.65
N ILE A 826 -18.75 -23.89 -32.80
CA ILE A 826 -18.51 -23.14 -31.57
C ILE A 826 -17.22 -22.33 -31.75
N GLU A 827 -17.31 -21.02 -31.57
CA GLU A 827 -16.19 -20.09 -31.59
C GLU A 827 -16.06 -19.41 -30.22
N LEU A 828 -14.83 -19.15 -29.78
CA LEU A 828 -14.57 -18.35 -28.59
C LEU A 828 -14.29 -16.90 -28.98
N LYS A 829 -14.89 -15.93 -28.28
CA LYS A 829 -14.53 -14.50 -28.36
C LYS A 829 -14.21 -13.98 -26.97
N GLN A 830 -13.29 -13.04 -26.86
CA GLN A 830 -12.89 -12.45 -25.59
C GLN A 830 -13.16 -10.93 -25.61
N PRO A 831 -14.35 -10.48 -25.16
CA PRO A 831 -14.68 -9.05 -25.15
C PRO A 831 -13.97 -8.27 -24.04
N SER A 832 -13.51 -8.94 -22.98
CA SER A 832 -12.78 -8.33 -21.86
C SER A 832 -11.74 -9.30 -21.27
N PRO A 833 -10.79 -8.83 -20.45
CA PRO A 833 -9.84 -9.72 -19.77
C PRO A 833 -10.48 -10.81 -18.89
N PHE A 834 -11.76 -10.66 -18.55
CA PHE A 834 -12.47 -11.54 -17.60
C PHE A 834 -13.59 -12.34 -18.24
N ILE A 835 -13.89 -12.17 -19.53
CA ILE A 835 -15.04 -12.79 -20.18
C ILE A 835 -14.60 -13.56 -21.42
N ILE A 836 -15.00 -14.83 -21.51
CA ILE A 836 -15.00 -15.57 -22.79
C ILE A 836 -16.45 -15.83 -23.19
N ASP A 837 -16.83 -15.35 -24.36
CA ASP A 837 -18.08 -15.67 -25.03
C ASP A 837 -17.96 -16.98 -25.80
N ILE A 838 -18.86 -17.92 -25.51
CA ILE A 838 -19.10 -19.11 -26.33
C ILE A 838 -20.13 -18.74 -27.39
N VAL A 839 -19.71 -18.69 -28.65
CA VAL A 839 -20.54 -18.29 -29.79
C VAL A 839 -20.97 -19.53 -30.58
N PHE A 840 -22.28 -19.74 -30.68
CA PHE A 840 -22.89 -20.80 -31.49
C PHE A 840 -23.30 -20.26 -32.87
N GLY A 841 -23.09 -21.07 -33.92
CA GLY A 841 -23.80 -20.89 -35.20
C GLY A 841 -23.60 -19.51 -35.88
N LYS A 842 -22.41 -18.89 -35.80
CA LYS A 842 -22.15 -17.52 -36.28
C LYS A 842 -23.01 -16.44 -35.59
N ASN A 843 -23.01 -16.43 -34.26
CA ASN A 843 -23.78 -15.52 -33.38
C ASN A 843 -25.29 -15.81 -33.32
N GLU A 844 -25.73 -17.03 -33.61
CA GLU A 844 -27.12 -17.46 -33.36
C GLU A 844 -27.44 -17.48 -31.85
N LEU A 845 -26.46 -17.84 -31.03
CA LEU A 845 -26.52 -17.77 -29.58
C LEU A 845 -25.13 -17.44 -29.02
N VAL A 846 -25.07 -16.60 -27.99
CA VAL A 846 -23.83 -16.25 -27.28
C VAL A 846 -24.03 -16.48 -25.80
N ILE A 847 -23.15 -17.29 -25.20
CA ILE A 847 -23.16 -17.58 -23.77
C ILE A 847 -21.84 -17.08 -23.16
N PRO A 848 -21.86 -16.04 -22.31
CA PRO A 848 -20.65 -15.53 -21.67
C PRO A 848 -20.23 -16.41 -20.49
N ILE A 849 -18.92 -16.54 -20.27
CA ILE A 849 -18.31 -17.07 -19.05
C ILE A 849 -17.50 -15.96 -18.39
N HIS A 850 -17.85 -15.64 -17.15
CA HIS A 850 -17.09 -14.69 -16.33
C HIS A 850 -16.04 -15.42 -15.49
N PHE A 851 -14.81 -14.92 -15.53
CA PHE A 851 -13.69 -15.40 -14.75
C PHE A 851 -13.34 -14.39 -13.64
N PRO A 852 -12.95 -14.85 -12.44
CA PRO A 852 -12.59 -13.98 -11.31
C PRO A 852 -11.21 -13.31 -11.42
N ILE A 853 -10.48 -13.61 -12.49
CA ILE A 853 -9.08 -13.23 -12.71
C ILE A 853 -8.83 -13.05 -14.21
N PRO A 854 -7.89 -12.18 -14.63
CA PRO A 854 -7.58 -12.02 -16.04
C PRO A 854 -7.08 -13.31 -16.70
N ILE A 855 -7.64 -13.60 -17.87
CA ILE A 855 -7.35 -14.80 -18.67
C ILE A 855 -7.02 -14.42 -20.12
N GLU A 856 -6.51 -15.39 -20.87
CA GLU A 856 -6.26 -15.23 -22.29
C GLU A 856 -6.99 -16.30 -23.11
N LYS A 857 -7.65 -15.88 -24.20
CA LYS A 857 -8.28 -16.80 -25.15
C LYS A 857 -7.21 -17.54 -25.95
N GLU A 858 -6.11 -16.88 -26.29
CA GLU A 858 -4.97 -17.49 -26.96
C GLU A 858 -4.42 -18.62 -26.09
N GLY A 859 -4.37 -19.83 -26.65
CA GLY A 859 -4.00 -21.03 -25.90
C GLY A 859 -5.14 -21.69 -25.10
N ALA A 860 -6.33 -21.09 -25.06
CA ALA A 860 -7.50 -21.70 -24.44
C ALA A 860 -7.97 -22.95 -25.22
N LYS A 861 -8.47 -23.95 -24.49
CA LYS A 861 -8.95 -25.22 -25.05
C LYS A 861 -10.41 -25.44 -24.69
N THR A 862 -11.21 -25.90 -25.65
CA THR A 862 -12.61 -26.25 -25.43
C THR A 862 -12.82 -27.75 -25.29
N ARG A 863 -13.64 -28.19 -24.34
CA ARG A 863 -14.23 -29.54 -24.32
C ARG A 863 -15.73 -29.40 -24.49
N ILE A 864 -16.28 -30.10 -25.48
CA ILE A 864 -17.70 -30.00 -25.84
C ILE A 864 -18.32 -31.37 -25.68
N ALA A 865 -19.20 -31.52 -24.69
CA ALA A 865 -19.89 -32.76 -24.42
C ALA A 865 -21.33 -32.67 -24.90
N ARG A 866 -21.58 -33.16 -26.12
CA ARG A 866 -22.89 -33.03 -26.79
C ARG A 866 -23.98 -33.92 -26.19
N LYS A 867 -23.62 -35.07 -25.60
CA LYS A 867 -24.59 -36.02 -25.02
C LYS A 867 -25.03 -35.63 -23.60
N SER A 868 -24.09 -35.15 -22.81
CA SER A 868 -24.31 -34.68 -21.44
C SER A 868 -24.53 -33.17 -21.35
N SER A 869 -24.64 -32.49 -22.50
CA SER A 869 -24.95 -31.07 -22.66
C SER A 869 -24.13 -30.12 -21.77
N TYR A 870 -22.80 -30.16 -21.90
CA TYR A 870 -21.94 -29.16 -21.25
C TYR A 870 -20.78 -28.70 -22.16
N ILE A 871 -20.25 -27.51 -21.85
CA ILE A 871 -19.03 -26.97 -22.48
C ILE A 871 -18.05 -26.54 -21.39
N GLU A 872 -16.78 -26.90 -21.55
CA GLU A 872 -15.68 -26.38 -20.72
C GLU A 872 -14.73 -25.55 -21.56
N VAL A 873 -14.33 -24.40 -21.03
CA VAL A 873 -13.27 -23.56 -21.59
C VAL A 873 -12.11 -23.53 -20.58
N ILE A 874 -11.00 -24.17 -20.94
CA ILE A 874 -9.76 -24.18 -20.15
C ILE A 874 -8.93 -22.97 -20.60
N ALA A 875 -8.95 -21.90 -19.80
CA ALA A 875 -8.30 -20.64 -20.12
C ALA A 875 -7.00 -20.46 -19.30
N PRO A 876 -5.85 -20.20 -19.95
CA PRO A 876 -4.64 -19.77 -19.24
C PRO A 876 -4.82 -18.39 -18.62
N PHE A 877 -4.03 -18.09 -17.59
CA PHE A 877 -3.96 -16.74 -17.02
C PHE A 877 -3.29 -15.78 -18.00
N ALA A 878 -3.77 -14.53 -18.04
CA ALA A 878 -3.07 -13.48 -18.76
C ALA A 878 -1.73 -13.17 -18.06
N ASP A 879 -0.67 -13.02 -18.84
CA ASP A 879 0.57 -12.40 -18.35
C ASP A 879 0.37 -10.87 -18.25
N PRO A 880 0.50 -10.25 -17.07
CA PRO A 880 0.20 -8.82 -16.87
C PRO A 880 1.02 -7.87 -17.74
N ALA A 881 2.16 -8.34 -18.22
CA ALA A 881 3.08 -7.55 -19.00
C ALA A 881 2.75 -7.67 -20.50
N THR A 882 2.52 -8.88 -21.00
CA THR A 882 2.61 -9.23 -22.42
C THR A 882 1.30 -9.72 -23.06
N ALA A 883 0.31 -10.11 -22.28
CA ALA A 883 -0.93 -10.69 -22.82
C ALA A 883 -1.73 -9.69 -23.65
N SER A 884 -2.27 -10.18 -24.75
CA SER A 884 -3.02 -9.36 -25.71
C SER A 884 -4.37 -8.90 -25.13
N SER A 885 -4.99 -9.74 -24.30
CA SER A 885 -6.30 -9.51 -23.67
C SER A 885 -6.34 -8.31 -22.73
N ILE A 886 -5.19 -7.86 -22.21
CA ILE A 886 -5.04 -6.72 -21.28
C ILE A 886 -4.29 -5.53 -21.90
N SER A 887 -3.92 -5.62 -23.18
CA SER A 887 -3.14 -4.59 -23.88
C SER A 887 -3.81 -3.21 -23.83
N ASP A 888 -5.14 -3.17 -23.86
CA ASP A 888 -5.95 -1.96 -23.78
C ASP A 888 -6.61 -1.70 -22.39
N PHE A 889 -6.18 -2.45 -21.36
CA PHE A 889 -6.69 -2.39 -19.99
C PHE A 889 -5.76 -1.54 -19.09
N VAL A 890 -5.76 -0.22 -19.30
CA VAL A 890 -4.86 0.75 -18.63
C VAL A 890 -5.54 1.41 -17.42
N PHE A 891 -6.53 2.28 -17.65
CA PHE A 891 -7.36 2.89 -16.60
C PHE A 891 -8.82 2.44 -16.70
N PRO A 892 -9.13 1.18 -16.34
CA PRO A 892 -10.49 0.67 -16.43
C PRO A 892 -11.44 1.47 -15.54
N THR A 893 -12.60 1.78 -16.12
CA THR A 893 -13.75 2.40 -15.45
C THR A 893 -14.94 1.48 -15.60
N ILE A 894 -15.73 1.31 -14.55
CA ILE A 894 -16.92 0.46 -14.57
C ILE A 894 -18.16 1.23 -14.14
N LEU A 895 -19.32 0.76 -14.58
CA LEU A 895 -20.62 1.24 -14.15
C LEU A 895 -21.19 0.26 -13.11
N ALA A 896 -21.63 0.77 -11.96
CA ALA A 896 -22.34 -0.01 -10.95
C ALA A 896 -23.67 0.67 -10.58
N PRO A 897 -24.74 0.40 -11.34
CA PRO A 897 -26.03 1.04 -11.11
C PRO A 897 -26.68 0.59 -9.78
N PRO A 898 -27.32 1.49 -9.01
CA PRO A 898 -27.32 2.95 -9.19
C PRO A 898 -26.03 3.57 -8.64
N GLY A 899 -25.30 4.33 -9.46
CA GLY A 899 -24.08 5.00 -9.02
C GLY A 899 -23.32 5.66 -10.16
N PRO A 900 -22.44 6.64 -9.84
CA PRO A 900 -21.57 7.24 -10.83
C PRO A 900 -20.55 6.22 -11.36
N PRO A 901 -19.95 6.49 -12.53
CA PRO A 901 -18.77 5.76 -12.99
C PRO A 901 -17.68 5.63 -11.90
N VAL A 902 -17.02 4.47 -11.86
CA VAL A 902 -15.96 4.20 -10.87
C VAL A 902 -14.68 3.83 -11.57
N THR A 903 -13.63 4.63 -11.33
CA THR A 903 -12.26 4.34 -11.78
C THR A 903 -11.63 3.30 -10.86
N LEU A 904 -10.88 2.35 -11.42
CA LEU A 904 -10.35 1.23 -10.61
C LEU A 904 -8.90 1.44 -10.12
N ASN A 905 -8.07 2.19 -10.85
CA ASN A 905 -6.66 2.47 -10.52
C ASN A 905 -6.22 3.91 -10.84
N THR A 906 -7.17 4.82 -11.04
CA THR A 906 -6.87 6.23 -11.31
C THR A 906 -7.19 7.07 -10.08
N PRO A 907 -6.18 7.58 -9.35
CA PRO A 907 -6.41 8.48 -8.22
C PRO A 907 -7.24 9.70 -8.63
N HIS A 908 -8.24 10.09 -7.84
CA HIS A 908 -8.97 11.33 -8.03
C HIS A 908 -8.16 12.52 -7.49
N VAL A 909 -8.14 13.61 -8.23
CA VAL A 909 -7.38 14.82 -7.90
C VAL A 909 -8.22 16.05 -8.17
N ASN A 910 -8.31 16.97 -7.21
CA ASN A 910 -8.86 18.28 -7.50
C ASN A 910 -7.75 19.13 -8.13
N LEU A 911 -7.89 19.39 -9.43
CA LEU A 911 -6.92 20.20 -10.17
C LEU A 911 -6.80 21.61 -9.58
N ASP A 912 -7.88 22.19 -9.04
CA ASP A 912 -7.88 23.57 -8.55
C ASP A 912 -7.06 23.76 -7.25
N THR A 913 -6.85 22.70 -6.48
CA THR A 913 -6.00 22.71 -5.27
C THR A 913 -4.54 22.38 -5.56
N LEU A 914 -4.20 21.87 -6.76
CA LEU A 914 -2.85 21.49 -7.12
C LEU A 914 -2.01 22.71 -7.55
N PRO A 915 -0.73 22.78 -7.13
CA PRO A 915 0.19 23.82 -7.59
C PRO A 915 0.36 23.82 -9.11
N ILE A 916 0.45 25.02 -9.70
CA ILE A 916 0.62 25.25 -11.14
C ILE A 916 2.11 25.46 -11.43
N LEU A 917 2.67 24.70 -12.36
CA LEU A 917 4.05 24.84 -12.80
C LEU A 917 4.21 26.05 -13.72
N ASP A 918 5.25 26.85 -13.48
CA ASP A 918 5.65 27.92 -14.38
C ASP A 918 6.38 27.34 -15.60
N ILE A 919 5.66 27.27 -16.72
CA ILE A 919 6.19 26.75 -17.99
C ILE A 919 7.19 27.69 -18.67
N THR A 920 7.40 28.91 -18.18
CA THR A 920 8.39 29.83 -18.76
C THR A 920 9.81 29.55 -18.28
N ASP A 921 9.97 29.02 -17.07
CA ASP A 921 11.25 28.61 -16.47
C ASP A 921 11.70 27.21 -16.96
N LYS A 922 12.05 27.12 -18.25
CA LYS A 922 12.48 25.86 -18.89
C LYS A 922 13.63 25.16 -18.15
N PRO A 923 14.69 25.84 -17.65
CA PRO A 923 15.77 25.19 -16.92
C PRO A 923 15.30 24.40 -15.70
N ARG A 924 14.39 24.97 -14.89
CA ARG A 924 13.84 24.31 -13.69
C ARG A 924 12.74 23.28 -13.98
N LEU A 925 12.32 23.14 -15.24
CA LEU A 925 11.37 22.11 -15.69
C LEU A 925 12.02 20.88 -16.33
N LYS A 926 13.34 20.84 -16.52
CA LYS A 926 14.04 19.73 -17.20
C LYS A 926 13.75 18.34 -16.61
N TRP A 927 13.50 18.25 -15.30
CA TRP A 927 13.13 17.01 -14.61
C TRP A 927 11.88 16.35 -15.20
N LEU A 928 10.96 17.12 -15.81
CA LEU A 928 9.75 16.59 -16.44
C LEU A 928 10.10 15.66 -17.61
N SER A 929 11.16 15.95 -18.36
CA SER A 929 11.66 15.07 -19.43
C SER A 929 12.16 13.74 -18.85
N THR A 930 12.77 13.76 -17.67
CA THR A 930 13.21 12.55 -16.96
C THR A 930 12.00 11.75 -16.48
N LEU A 931 11.03 12.41 -15.83
CA LEU A 931 9.80 11.79 -15.34
C LEU A 931 9.04 11.07 -16.46
N THR A 932 8.75 11.76 -17.57
CA THR A 932 8.00 11.16 -18.69
C THR A 932 8.78 10.07 -19.40
N SER A 933 10.11 10.15 -19.44
CA SER A 933 10.95 9.07 -19.96
C SER A 933 10.92 7.82 -19.07
N LEU A 934 10.77 7.97 -17.75
CA LEU A 934 10.65 6.87 -16.79
C LEU A 934 9.25 6.24 -16.73
N ALA A 935 8.28 6.77 -17.50
CA ALA A 935 6.97 6.14 -17.70
C ALA A 935 7.04 4.82 -18.50
N PHE A 936 8.16 4.54 -19.18
CA PHE A 936 8.36 3.33 -19.96
C PHE A 936 9.15 2.27 -19.18
N SER A 937 8.62 1.04 -19.11
CA SER A 937 9.31 -0.11 -18.53
C SER A 937 10.57 -0.47 -19.33
N ALA A 938 11.44 -1.32 -18.75
CA ALA A 938 12.65 -1.78 -19.46
C ALA A 938 12.30 -2.46 -20.80
N ARG A 939 11.17 -3.17 -20.87
CA ARG A 939 10.67 -3.80 -22.09
C ARG A 939 10.11 -2.77 -23.07
N GLU A 940 9.24 -1.88 -22.61
CA GLU A 940 8.62 -0.85 -23.45
C GLU A 940 9.68 0.05 -24.11
N ARG A 941 10.77 0.37 -23.41
CA ARG A 941 11.91 1.11 -23.97
C ARG A 941 12.63 0.35 -25.09
N ARG A 942 12.79 -0.97 -24.99
CA ARG A 942 13.38 -1.78 -26.06
C ARG A 942 12.52 -1.71 -27.31
N ILE A 943 11.21 -1.91 -27.15
CA ILE A 943 10.23 -1.78 -28.25
C ILE A 943 10.34 -0.39 -28.87
N ARG A 944 10.33 0.67 -28.06
CA ARG A 944 10.49 2.07 -28.51
C ARG A 944 11.78 2.26 -29.33
N ASN A 945 12.92 1.80 -28.84
CA ASN A 945 14.21 1.95 -29.51
C ASN A 945 14.27 1.17 -30.83
N GLU A 946 13.72 -0.04 -30.87
CA GLU A 946 13.63 -0.86 -32.07
C GLU A 946 12.74 -0.21 -33.13
N THR A 947 11.57 0.32 -32.72
CA THR A 947 10.66 1.08 -33.60
C THR A 947 11.34 2.32 -34.18
N GLN A 948 12.07 3.09 -33.37
CA GLN A 948 12.80 4.29 -33.81
C GLN A 948 13.95 3.98 -34.80
N GLN A 949 14.53 2.79 -34.72
CA GLN A 949 15.59 2.34 -35.64
C GLN A 949 15.04 1.74 -36.93
N SER A 950 13.78 1.30 -36.94
CA SER A 950 13.10 0.78 -38.13
C SER A 950 12.85 1.87 -39.17
N THR A 951 12.85 1.50 -40.46
CA THR A 951 12.48 2.40 -41.57
C THR A 951 10.97 2.45 -41.84
N ASP A 952 10.17 1.81 -40.99
CA ASP A 952 8.72 1.69 -41.14
C ASP A 952 7.98 2.95 -40.61
N THR A 953 6.65 2.88 -40.48
CA THR A 953 5.74 3.97 -40.07
C THR A 953 6.11 4.72 -38.76
N GLY A 954 7.06 4.23 -37.97
CA GLY A 954 7.45 4.79 -36.67
C GLY A 954 6.48 4.46 -35.54
N ILE A 955 5.51 3.56 -35.79
CA ILE A 955 4.48 3.11 -34.84
C ILE A 955 4.85 1.71 -34.35
N ALA A 956 4.82 1.49 -33.03
CA ALA A 956 5.12 0.18 -32.44
C ALA A 956 3.92 -0.77 -32.57
N GLU A 957 4.16 -2.09 -32.55
CA GLU A 957 3.06 -3.07 -32.53
C GLU A 957 2.23 -3.01 -31.22
N SER A 958 2.79 -2.45 -30.15
CA SER A 958 2.14 -2.33 -28.85
C SER A 958 1.30 -1.05 -28.74
N PRO A 959 -0.04 -1.13 -28.64
CA PRO A 959 -0.90 0.04 -28.48
C PRO A 959 -0.56 0.85 -27.22
N ARG A 960 -0.09 0.17 -26.17
CA ARG A 960 0.31 0.79 -24.90
C ARG A 960 1.58 1.63 -25.06
N VAL A 961 2.57 1.15 -25.81
CA VAL A 961 3.79 1.94 -26.10
C VAL A 961 3.42 3.17 -26.92
N ASN A 962 2.61 3.03 -27.96
CA ASN A 962 2.15 4.16 -28.78
C ASN A 962 1.38 5.19 -27.95
N PHE A 963 0.46 4.74 -27.10
CA PHE A 963 -0.29 5.60 -26.18
C PHE A 963 0.64 6.38 -25.24
N LYS A 964 1.66 5.72 -24.66
CA LYS A 964 2.67 6.39 -23.84
C LYS A 964 3.55 7.37 -24.63
N GLU A 965 3.87 7.07 -25.89
CA GLU A 965 4.55 8.04 -26.79
C GLU A 965 3.69 9.27 -27.03
N SER A 966 2.39 9.09 -27.32
CA SER A 966 1.46 10.21 -27.48
C SER A 966 1.39 11.08 -26.23
N LEU A 967 1.32 10.47 -25.04
CA LEU A 967 1.42 11.20 -23.76
C LEU A 967 2.75 11.93 -23.62
N PHE A 968 3.88 11.26 -23.89
CA PHE A 968 5.21 11.87 -23.85
C PHE A 968 5.27 13.12 -24.75
N THR A 969 4.79 13.01 -25.99
CA THR A 969 4.74 14.13 -26.95
C THR A 969 3.87 15.28 -26.44
N ILE A 970 2.67 14.99 -25.91
CA ILE A 970 1.78 16.02 -25.34
C ILE A 970 2.47 16.76 -24.21
N PHE A 971 3.10 16.06 -23.26
CA PHE A 971 3.80 16.70 -22.14
C PHE A 971 5.02 17.54 -22.58
N MET A 972 5.81 17.07 -23.55
CA MET A 972 6.98 17.81 -24.04
C MET A 972 6.59 19.09 -24.77
N LEU A 973 5.51 19.07 -25.55
CA LEU A 973 5.02 20.24 -26.29
C LEU A 973 4.21 21.19 -25.40
N ALA A 974 3.41 20.67 -24.45
CA ALA A 974 2.70 21.52 -23.49
C ALA A 974 3.67 22.29 -22.58
N SER A 975 4.76 21.66 -22.17
CA SER A 975 5.82 22.30 -21.38
C SER A 975 6.79 23.14 -22.21
N GLY A 976 6.83 22.98 -23.54
CA GLY A 976 7.80 23.61 -24.41
C GLY A 976 9.25 23.13 -24.22
N LEU A 977 9.44 21.94 -23.64
CA LEU A 977 10.78 21.34 -23.42
C LEU A 977 11.35 20.72 -24.69
N GLN A 978 10.50 20.19 -25.58
CA GLN A 978 10.92 19.65 -26.88
C GLN A 978 9.88 19.97 -27.96
N GLY A 979 10.33 20.32 -29.17
CA GLY A 979 9.46 20.42 -30.35
C GLY A 979 8.61 21.70 -30.48
N GLY A 980 8.92 22.77 -29.75
CA GLY A 980 8.10 23.98 -29.66
C GLY A 980 7.13 23.94 -28.47
N GLN A 981 6.30 24.97 -28.29
CA GLN A 981 5.30 25.04 -27.23
C GLN A 981 3.89 25.18 -27.81
N SER A 982 3.00 24.26 -27.49
CA SER A 982 1.58 24.33 -27.88
C SER A 982 0.69 23.70 -26.81
N GLY A 983 -0.47 24.31 -26.58
CA GLY A 983 -1.53 23.74 -25.73
C GLY A 983 -2.68 23.12 -26.53
N LEU A 984 -2.57 23.05 -27.85
CA LEU A 984 -3.64 22.62 -28.74
C LEU A 984 -3.22 21.35 -29.50
N PHE A 985 -3.90 20.24 -29.21
CA PHE A 985 -3.59 18.93 -29.78
C PHE A 985 -4.79 18.34 -30.51
N ALA A 986 -4.55 17.74 -31.67
CA ALA A 986 -5.54 16.99 -32.43
C ALA A 986 -5.10 15.53 -32.57
N LEU A 987 -5.93 14.60 -32.08
CA LEU A 987 -5.71 13.18 -32.29
C LEU A 987 -6.26 12.78 -33.67
N ARG A 988 -5.36 12.31 -34.54
CA ARG A 988 -5.66 12.05 -35.96
C ARG A 988 -5.34 10.62 -36.36
N GLU A 989 -6.30 9.97 -37.03
CA GLU A 989 -6.10 8.67 -37.68
C GLU A 989 -5.83 8.89 -39.18
N PRO A 990 -4.63 8.56 -39.70
CA PRO A 990 -4.28 8.85 -41.10
C PRO A 990 -4.85 7.85 -42.11
N ALA A 991 -5.15 6.61 -41.71
CA ALA A 991 -5.66 5.56 -42.59
C ALA A 991 -7.20 5.61 -42.71
N GLY A 992 -7.75 5.40 -43.91
CA GLY A 992 -9.20 5.19 -44.10
C GLY A 992 -10.11 6.44 -44.14
N GLY A 993 -9.55 7.66 -44.18
CA GLY A 993 -10.31 8.89 -44.45
C GLY A 993 -11.08 9.50 -43.25
N ARG A 994 -10.74 9.13 -42.00
CA ARG A 994 -11.50 9.53 -40.79
C ARG A 994 -10.95 10.73 -39.99
N GLY A 995 -9.93 11.43 -40.49
CA GLY A 995 -9.60 12.79 -40.05
C GLY A 995 -9.25 12.93 -38.57
N ILE A 996 -9.61 14.07 -37.97
CA ILE A 996 -9.40 14.37 -36.54
C ILE A 996 -10.57 13.77 -35.75
N HIS A 997 -10.28 13.05 -34.67
CA HIS A 997 -11.29 12.40 -33.84
C HIS A 997 -11.64 13.18 -32.57
N MET A 998 -10.66 13.83 -31.97
CA MET A 998 -10.85 14.62 -30.76
C MET A 998 -9.77 15.71 -30.67
N LEU A 999 -10.14 16.83 -30.07
CA LEU A 999 -9.24 17.93 -29.73
C LEU A 999 -8.98 17.95 -28.23
N VAL A 1000 -7.75 18.23 -27.84
CA VAL A 1000 -7.33 18.40 -26.43
C VAL A 1000 -6.73 19.78 -26.28
N PHE A 1001 -7.25 20.53 -25.32
CA PHE A 1001 -6.86 21.91 -24.99
C PHE A 1001 -6.23 21.92 -23.61
N ALA A 1002 -4.91 22.00 -23.55
CA ALA A 1002 -4.16 22.12 -22.30
C ALA A 1002 -4.27 23.55 -21.74
N SER A 1003 -4.70 23.66 -20.48
CA SER A 1003 -4.76 24.91 -19.74
C SER A 1003 -3.50 25.11 -18.90
N ALA A 1004 -3.12 24.10 -18.11
CA ALA A 1004 -1.99 24.20 -17.18
C ALA A 1004 -1.32 22.84 -16.94
N LEU A 1005 -0.02 22.87 -16.64
CA LEU A 1005 0.69 21.74 -16.04
C LEU A 1005 0.66 21.90 -14.52
N ARG A 1006 0.09 20.93 -13.82
CA ARG A 1006 -0.07 20.93 -12.37
C ARG A 1006 0.77 19.86 -11.70
N LEU A 1007 1.25 20.15 -10.51
CA LEU A 1007 2.07 19.27 -9.70
C LEU A 1007 1.18 18.33 -8.87
N ASP A 1008 1.22 17.03 -9.15
CA ASP A 1008 0.50 15.99 -8.42
C ASP A 1008 1.48 15.29 -7.46
N ALA A 1009 1.83 16.01 -6.39
CA ALA A 1009 2.84 15.58 -5.44
C ALA A 1009 2.48 14.29 -4.68
N ALA A 1010 1.19 14.10 -4.36
CA ALA A 1010 0.71 12.88 -3.71
C ALA A 1010 0.87 11.63 -4.60
N SER A 1011 1.00 11.81 -5.91
CA SER A 1011 1.29 10.73 -6.87
C SER A 1011 2.76 10.75 -7.34
N ALA A 1012 3.62 11.58 -6.74
CA ALA A 1012 5.00 11.82 -7.20
C ALA A 1012 5.07 12.15 -8.71
N SER A 1013 4.07 12.86 -9.25
CA SER A 1013 3.84 12.98 -10.70
C SER A 1013 3.35 14.39 -11.08
N VAL A 1014 2.89 14.54 -12.32
CA VAL A 1014 2.24 15.74 -12.84
C VAL A 1014 0.89 15.39 -13.47
N ALA A 1015 -0.02 16.36 -13.45
CA ALA A 1015 -1.29 16.30 -14.15
C ALA A 1015 -1.41 17.48 -15.12
N LEU A 1016 -1.73 17.19 -16.38
CA LEU A 1016 -2.13 18.18 -17.36
C LEU A 1016 -3.62 18.47 -17.17
N ASP A 1017 -3.93 19.68 -16.74
CA ASP A 1017 -5.29 20.22 -16.66
C ASP A 1017 -5.73 20.62 -18.07
N ALA A 1018 -6.64 19.83 -18.64
CA ALA A 1018 -7.04 19.98 -20.03
C ALA A 1018 -8.55 19.86 -20.21
N ALA A 1019 -9.04 20.36 -21.34
CA ALA A 1019 -10.38 20.12 -21.83
C ALA A 1019 -10.31 19.23 -23.06
N VAL A 1020 -11.26 18.29 -23.20
CA VAL A 1020 -11.38 17.44 -24.38
C VAL A 1020 -12.68 17.70 -25.11
N LEU A 1021 -12.60 17.74 -26.44
CA LEU A 1021 -13.72 17.83 -27.36
C LEU A 1021 -13.72 16.62 -28.30
N PRO A 1022 -14.45 15.54 -27.97
CA PRO A 1022 -14.68 14.43 -28.89
C PRO A 1022 -15.57 14.89 -30.05
N LEU A 1023 -15.11 14.77 -31.29
CA LEU A 1023 -15.90 15.23 -32.44
C LEU A 1023 -16.98 14.19 -32.81
N THR A 1024 -18.24 14.61 -32.75
CA THR A 1024 -19.39 13.79 -33.16
C THR A 1024 -19.94 14.24 -34.51
N HIS A 1025 -20.65 13.35 -35.21
CA HIS A 1025 -21.31 13.69 -36.49
C HIS A 1025 -22.36 14.80 -36.34
N GLU A 1026 -22.98 14.91 -35.18
CA GLU A 1026 -23.95 15.96 -34.88
C GLU A 1026 -23.26 17.31 -34.73
N MET A 1027 -22.17 17.36 -33.96
CA MET A 1027 -21.39 18.59 -33.74
C MET A 1027 -20.77 19.12 -35.03
N LEU A 1028 -20.33 18.24 -35.94
CA LEU A 1028 -19.77 18.65 -37.23
C LEU A 1028 -20.81 19.28 -38.19
N ARG A 1029 -22.11 19.24 -37.85
CA ARG A 1029 -23.17 19.92 -38.61
C ARG A 1029 -23.52 21.29 -38.02
N ASP A 1030 -22.97 21.63 -36.86
CA ASP A 1030 -23.17 22.91 -36.20
C ASP A 1030 -22.28 23.97 -36.89
N PRO A 1031 -22.86 25.04 -37.50
CA PRO A 1031 -22.10 26.06 -38.20
C PRO A 1031 -21.06 26.78 -37.34
N ASP A 1032 -21.33 26.95 -36.04
CA ASP A 1032 -20.41 27.63 -35.12
C ASP A 1032 -19.19 26.75 -34.86
N VAL A 1033 -19.40 25.44 -34.68
CA VAL A 1033 -18.31 24.45 -34.53
C VAL A 1033 -17.50 24.35 -35.82
N GLU A 1034 -18.15 24.33 -36.99
CA GLU A 1034 -17.45 24.31 -38.28
C GLU A 1034 -16.55 25.55 -38.45
N ALA A 1035 -17.08 26.75 -38.15
CA ALA A 1035 -16.32 27.99 -38.19
C ALA A 1035 -15.13 27.97 -37.21
N PHE A 1036 -15.33 27.48 -35.99
CA PHE A 1036 -14.27 27.31 -35.00
C PHE A 1036 -13.19 26.33 -35.49
N LEU A 1037 -13.56 25.19 -36.06
CA LEU A 1037 -12.59 24.22 -36.59
C LEU A 1037 -11.81 24.78 -37.78
N LEU A 1038 -12.41 25.63 -38.61
CA LEU A 1038 -11.71 26.34 -39.69
C LEU A 1038 -10.71 27.36 -39.13
N LEU A 1039 -11.10 28.11 -38.09
CA LEU A 1039 -10.20 29.01 -37.37
C LEU A 1039 -9.00 28.24 -36.79
N LEU A 1040 -9.21 27.08 -36.16
CA LEU A 1040 -8.12 26.27 -35.62
C LEU A 1040 -7.09 25.84 -36.67
N ARG A 1041 -7.47 25.70 -37.95
CA ARG A 1041 -6.51 25.40 -39.03
C ARG A 1041 -5.53 26.54 -39.29
N SER A 1042 -5.84 27.75 -38.85
CA SER A 1042 -4.95 28.91 -38.94
C SER A 1042 -3.99 29.03 -37.75
N LEU A 1043 -4.20 28.24 -36.69
CA LEU A 1043 -3.35 28.19 -35.50
C LEU A 1043 -2.34 27.05 -35.60
N ASP A 1044 -1.25 27.14 -34.84
CA ASP A 1044 -0.24 26.09 -34.70
C ASP A 1044 -0.76 24.91 -33.84
N MET A 1045 -1.70 24.16 -34.43
CA MET A 1045 -2.26 22.94 -33.86
C MET A 1045 -1.32 21.76 -34.08
N VAL A 1046 -1.02 21.03 -33.01
CA VAL A 1046 -0.18 19.84 -33.08
C VAL A 1046 -1.04 18.62 -33.42
N SER A 1047 -0.71 17.93 -34.51
CA SER A 1047 -1.35 16.66 -34.87
C SER A 1047 -0.61 15.48 -34.22
N VAL A 1048 -1.26 14.81 -33.27
CA VAL A 1048 -0.80 13.52 -32.70
C VAL A 1048 -1.38 12.41 -33.58
N THR A 1049 -0.50 11.71 -34.30
CA THR A 1049 -0.90 10.66 -35.24
C THR A 1049 -1.04 9.35 -34.49
N VAL A 1050 -2.23 8.75 -34.53
CA VAL A 1050 -2.56 7.52 -33.80
C VAL A 1050 -3.06 6.43 -34.75
N ASP A 1051 -2.74 5.18 -34.45
CA ASP A 1051 -3.28 4.02 -35.16
C ASP A 1051 -4.69 3.63 -34.60
N PRO A 1052 -5.45 2.72 -35.26
CA PRO A 1052 -6.79 2.35 -34.79
C PRO A 1052 -6.82 1.71 -33.38
N ALA A 1053 -5.77 0.99 -32.99
CA ALA A 1053 -5.69 0.32 -31.69
C ALA A 1053 -5.36 1.32 -30.57
N GLU A 1054 -4.45 2.25 -30.84
CA GLU A 1054 -4.11 3.36 -29.96
C GLU A 1054 -5.30 4.33 -29.80
N LEU A 1055 -6.01 4.66 -30.88
CA LEU A 1055 -7.21 5.50 -30.82
C LEU A 1055 -8.31 4.85 -29.95
N ARG A 1056 -8.50 3.53 -30.08
CA ARG A 1056 -9.40 2.76 -29.20
C ARG A 1056 -8.97 2.87 -27.74
N LEU A 1057 -7.66 2.79 -27.47
CA LEU A 1057 -7.11 2.92 -26.13
C LEU A 1057 -7.35 4.33 -25.55
N TRP A 1058 -7.13 5.39 -26.34
CA TRP A 1058 -7.48 6.77 -25.95
C TRP A 1058 -8.96 6.88 -25.57
N LYS A 1059 -9.87 6.37 -26.41
CA LYS A 1059 -11.31 6.37 -26.14
C LYS A 1059 -11.67 5.62 -24.86
N LYS A 1060 -11.04 4.47 -24.58
CA LYS A 1060 -11.28 3.66 -23.37
C LYS A 1060 -10.80 4.34 -22.08
N ASN A 1061 -9.72 5.12 -22.13
CA ASN A 1061 -9.19 5.81 -20.95
C ASN A 1061 -9.88 7.15 -20.67
N LEU A 1062 -10.49 7.79 -21.67
CA LEU A 1062 -11.04 9.14 -21.52
C LEU A 1062 -12.06 9.29 -20.37
N PRO A 1063 -12.99 8.34 -20.13
CA PRO A 1063 -13.88 8.42 -18.97
C PRO A 1063 -13.12 8.48 -17.64
N ALA A 1064 -12.04 7.71 -17.48
CA ALA A 1064 -11.23 7.74 -16.27
C ALA A 1064 -10.55 9.10 -16.07
N LEU A 1065 -10.10 9.74 -17.15
CA LEU A 1065 -9.46 11.06 -17.09
C LEU A 1065 -10.45 12.18 -16.75
N ALA A 1066 -11.72 12.04 -17.16
CA ALA A 1066 -12.79 12.97 -16.79
C ALA A 1066 -13.24 12.78 -15.33
N GLU A 1067 -13.53 11.54 -14.93
CA GLU A 1067 -13.94 11.22 -13.56
C GLU A 1067 -12.82 11.49 -12.55
N ARG A 1068 -11.55 11.42 -12.96
CA ARG A 1068 -10.39 11.77 -12.13
C ARG A 1068 -10.48 13.17 -11.51
N CYS A 1069 -10.99 14.17 -12.23
CA CYS A 1069 -11.00 15.57 -11.80
C CYS A 1069 -12.39 16.20 -11.78
N ARG A 1070 -13.44 15.38 -11.78
CA ARG A 1070 -14.83 15.85 -11.82
C ARG A 1070 -15.18 16.71 -10.61
N THR A 1071 -15.61 17.94 -10.87
CA THR A 1071 -16.12 18.89 -9.85
C THR A 1071 -17.65 19.06 -9.89
N TRP A 1072 -18.33 18.40 -10.83
CA TRP A 1072 -19.79 18.44 -10.98
C TRP A 1072 -20.44 17.10 -10.55
N SER A 1073 -21.74 17.10 -10.24
CA SER A 1073 -22.49 15.85 -10.02
C SER A 1073 -23.10 15.35 -11.33
N HIS A 1074 -23.20 14.02 -11.48
CA HIS A 1074 -23.98 13.42 -12.57
C HIS A 1074 -25.47 13.72 -12.40
N ALA A 1075 -26.13 14.10 -13.49
CA ALA A 1075 -27.58 14.33 -13.49
C ALA A 1075 -28.36 13.01 -13.40
N PRO A 1076 -29.60 13.01 -12.88
CA PRO A 1076 -30.45 11.81 -12.85
C PRO A 1076 -30.66 11.17 -14.24
N GLU A 1077 -30.69 11.99 -15.28
CA GLU A 1077 -30.85 11.61 -16.70
C GLU A 1077 -29.52 11.29 -17.42
N CYS A 1078 -28.41 11.25 -16.68
CA CYS A 1078 -27.08 10.93 -17.20
C CYS A 1078 -27.10 9.65 -18.04
N GLU A 1079 -26.43 9.68 -19.19
CA GLU A 1079 -26.38 8.58 -20.14
C GLU A 1079 -25.80 7.31 -19.52
N TYR A 1080 -24.85 7.44 -18.59
CA TYR A 1080 -24.27 6.32 -17.85
C TYR A 1080 -25.24 5.64 -16.87
N SER A 1081 -26.34 6.31 -16.49
CA SER A 1081 -27.37 5.74 -15.59
C SER A 1081 -28.45 4.96 -16.34
N ARG A 1082 -28.45 4.98 -17.67
CA ARG A 1082 -29.47 4.30 -18.49
C ARG A 1082 -29.28 2.78 -18.45
N PRO A 1083 -30.36 1.97 -18.46
CA PRO A 1083 -30.25 0.52 -18.59
C PRO A 1083 -29.48 0.12 -19.85
N GLY A 1084 -28.48 -0.74 -19.70
CA GLY A 1084 -27.63 -1.19 -20.81
C GLY A 1084 -26.58 -0.18 -21.27
N ALA A 1085 -26.37 0.92 -20.55
CA ALA A 1085 -25.29 1.86 -20.84
C ALA A 1085 -23.90 1.19 -20.76
N THR A 1086 -22.98 1.67 -21.58
CA THR A 1086 -21.57 1.27 -21.57
C THR A 1086 -20.69 2.43 -21.13
N ILE A 1087 -19.48 2.11 -20.70
CA ILE A 1087 -18.44 3.10 -20.45
C ILE A 1087 -17.16 2.72 -21.22
N PRO A 1088 -16.67 3.56 -22.13
CA PRO A 1088 -17.30 4.78 -22.67
C PRO A 1088 -18.67 4.52 -23.34
N LEU A 1089 -19.42 5.58 -23.65
CA LEU A 1089 -20.76 5.46 -24.25
C LEU A 1089 -20.75 4.78 -25.63
N SER A 1090 -19.71 5.05 -26.43
CA SER A 1090 -19.47 4.36 -27.69
C SER A 1090 -18.00 4.42 -28.06
N LEU A 1091 -17.51 3.38 -28.75
CA LEU A 1091 -16.19 3.37 -29.39
C LEU A 1091 -16.28 3.70 -30.89
N ASP A 1092 -17.48 3.84 -31.44
CA ASP A 1092 -17.70 4.10 -32.85
C ASP A 1092 -17.17 5.48 -33.27
N ALA A 1093 -16.87 5.64 -34.55
CA ALA A 1093 -16.42 6.92 -35.08
C ALA A 1093 -17.58 7.93 -35.07
N GLY A 1094 -17.33 9.14 -34.56
CA GLY A 1094 -18.29 10.24 -34.54
C GLY A 1094 -19.56 10.01 -33.71
N ALA A 1095 -19.57 9.00 -32.83
CA ALA A 1095 -20.62 8.79 -31.83
C ALA A 1095 -20.22 9.45 -30.49
N PRO A 1096 -21.18 9.76 -29.59
CA PRO A 1096 -20.88 10.27 -28.25
C PRO A 1096 -19.97 9.33 -27.46
N LEU A 1097 -18.93 9.89 -26.84
CA LEU A 1097 -17.91 9.14 -26.11
C LEU A 1097 -18.09 9.24 -24.59
N LEU A 1098 -18.36 10.45 -24.09
CA LEU A 1098 -18.59 10.78 -22.68
C LEU A 1098 -20.06 11.16 -22.45
N CYS A 1099 -20.51 11.10 -21.20
CA CYS A 1099 -21.82 11.66 -20.82
C CYS A 1099 -21.84 13.19 -20.98
N SER A 1100 -23.03 13.75 -21.20
CA SER A 1100 -23.22 15.20 -21.36
C SER A 1100 -23.07 15.99 -20.06
N CYS A 1101 -23.04 15.33 -18.90
CA CYS A 1101 -22.97 16.00 -17.58
C CYS A 1101 -21.73 16.88 -17.39
N GLY A 1102 -20.63 16.55 -18.07
CA GLY A 1102 -19.36 17.29 -18.01
C GLY A 1102 -19.22 18.42 -19.03
N GLU A 1103 -20.13 18.53 -20.00
CA GLU A 1103 -20.08 19.55 -21.05
C GLU A 1103 -20.17 20.96 -20.44
N GLY A 1104 -19.22 21.84 -20.78
CA GLY A 1104 -19.19 23.22 -20.29
C GLY A 1104 -18.80 23.37 -18.82
N ARG A 1105 -18.45 22.28 -18.11
CA ARG A 1105 -18.01 22.31 -16.71
C ARG A 1105 -16.52 22.61 -16.60
N LEU A 1106 -16.15 23.82 -17.01
CA LEU A 1106 -14.76 24.30 -17.04
C LEU A 1106 -14.58 25.53 -16.13
N PRO A 1107 -13.40 25.71 -15.51
CA PRO A 1107 -13.05 26.97 -14.86
C PRO A 1107 -13.19 28.19 -15.80
N PRO A 1108 -13.54 29.37 -15.28
CA PRO A 1108 -13.54 30.61 -16.07
C PRO A 1108 -12.16 30.89 -16.69
N ALA A 1109 -12.13 31.46 -17.90
CA ALA A 1109 -10.89 31.80 -18.62
C ALA A 1109 -9.93 30.61 -18.79
N PHE A 1110 -10.47 29.41 -19.02
CA PHE A 1110 -9.71 28.15 -19.10
C PHE A 1110 -8.55 28.18 -20.10
N THR A 1111 -8.74 28.80 -21.26
CA THR A 1111 -7.71 29.00 -22.29
C THR A 1111 -7.95 30.31 -23.02
N ALA A 1112 -6.89 30.91 -23.57
CA ALA A 1112 -6.91 32.19 -24.26
C ALA A 1112 -7.19 32.07 -25.77
N LEU A 1113 -7.86 30.99 -26.21
CA LEU A 1113 -8.16 30.77 -27.61
C LEU A 1113 -9.29 31.69 -28.11
N PRO A 1114 -9.19 32.27 -29.32
CA PRO A 1114 -10.31 32.99 -29.92
C PRO A 1114 -11.51 32.06 -30.13
N ASP A 1115 -12.71 32.59 -29.93
CA ASP A 1115 -13.99 31.86 -30.00
C ASP A 1115 -14.05 30.59 -29.12
N TRP A 1116 -13.26 30.55 -28.05
CA TRP A 1116 -13.17 29.39 -27.14
C TRP A 1116 -14.53 28.96 -26.59
N GLU A 1117 -15.45 29.90 -26.33
CA GLU A 1117 -16.77 29.61 -25.77
C GLU A 1117 -17.55 28.58 -26.60
N VAL A 1118 -17.35 28.54 -27.93
CA VAL A 1118 -17.97 27.55 -28.83
C VAL A 1118 -17.52 26.13 -28.47
N ALA A 1119 -16.21 25.93 -28.29
CA ALA A 1119 -15.65 24.64 -27.89
C ALA A 1119 -15.86 24.34 -26.40
N ALA A 1120 -15.79 25.36 -25.55
CA ALA A 1120 -15.92 25.23 -24.10
C ALA A 1120 -17.27 24.62 -23.73
N ALA A 1121 -18.36 25.10 -24.34
CA ALA A 1121 -19.73 24.62 -24.10
C ALA A 1121 -19.93 23.11 -24.36
N ARG A 1122 -19.05 22.49 -25.16
CA ARG A 1122 -19.11 21.08 -25.55
C ARG A 1122 -17.92 20.25 -25.06
N SER A 1123 -16.98 20.88 -24.37
CA SER A 1123 -15.79 20.22 -23.85
C SER A 1123 -15.99 19.75 -22.43
N THR A 1124 -15.31 18.66 -22.07
CA THR A 1124 -15.27 18.14 -20.69
C THR A 1124 -13.87 18.31 -20.11
N ARG A 1125 -13.75 18.74 -18.85
CA ARG A 1125 -12.45 18.81 -18.16
C ARG A 1125 -11.90 17.41 -17.93
N ILE A 1126 -10.61 17.22 -18.19
CA ILE A 1126 -9.88 15.96 -17.97
C ILE A 1126 -8.54 16.24 -17.30
N ALA A 1127 -8.08 15.29 -16.49
CA ALA A 1127 -6.75 15.28 -15.90
C ALA A 1127 -5.90 14.19 -16.56
N ILE A 1128 -4.96 14.58 -17.42
CA ILE A 1128 -4.04 13.63 -18.09
C ILE A 1128 -2.76 13.51 -17.28
N SER A 1129 -2.29 12.30 -16.98
CA SER A 1129 -0.99 12.05 -16.33
C SER A 1129 -0.11 11.16 -17.20
N PRO A 1130 1.23 11.15 -16.99
CA PRO A 1130 2.04 10.04 -17.45
C PRO A 1130 1.54 8.71 -16.86
N VAL A 1131 1.79 7.59 -17.56
CA VAL A 1131 1.36 6.26 -17.15
C VAL A 1131 2.56 5.38 -16.89
N PHE A 1132 2.76 4.98 -15.64
CA PHE A 1132 3.89 4.18 -15.19
C PHE A 1132 3.52 2.69 -15.11
N PRO A 1133 4.47 1.78 -15.38
CA PRO A 1133 4.28 0.34 -15.19
C PRO A 1133 4.27 -0.02 -13.70
N SER A 1134 3.67 -1.16 -13.37
CA SER A 1134 3.77 -1.72 -12.02
C SER A 1134 5.11 -2.43 -11.85
N PRO A 1135 5.87 -2.15 -10.76
CA PRO A 1135 7.14 -2.81 -10.51
C PRO A 1135 7.00 -4.31 -10.21
N PHE A 1136 5.79 -4.78 -9.92
CA PHE A 1136 5.47 -6.20 -9.72
C PHE A 1136 5.12 -6.93 -11.03
N ALA A 1137 4.72 -6.20 -12.07
CA ALA A 1137 4.43 -6.76 -13.39
C ALA A 1137 5.68 -6.79 -14.28
N GLU A 1138 6.51 -5.75 -14.23
CA GLU A 1138 7.71 -5.63 -15.07
C GLU A 1138 8.88 -4.95 -14.36
N ALA A 1139 10.10 -5.26 -14.83
CA ALA A 1139 11.31 -4.61 -14.36
C ALA A 1139 11.36 -3.12 -14.77
N LEU A 1140 11.60 -2.26 -13.77
CA LEU A 1140 11.95 -0.86 -13.98
C LEU A 1140 13.42 -0.77 -14.40
N GLN A 1141 13.76 0.13 -15.34
CA GLN A 1141 15.14 0.32 -15.78
C GLN A 1141 15.82 1.45 -15.00
N PHE A 1142 16.89 1.11 -14.30
CA PHE A 1142 17.90 2.04 -13.78
C PHE A 1142 18.83 2.38 -14.95
N SER A 1143 18.83 3.62 -15.44
CA SER A 1143 19.80 4.02 -16.47
C SER A 1143 21.21 3.99 -15.87
N ASP A 1144 22.20 3.49 -16.62
CA ASP A 1144 23.61 3.66 -16.28
C ASP A 1144 23.86 5.15 -15.96
N GLY A 1145 24.35 5.43 -14.74
CA GLY A 1145 24.38 6.75 -14.10
C GLY A 1145 25.19 7.86 -14.78
N SER A 1146 25.59 7.70 -16.05
CA SER A 1146 26.39 8.67 -16.80
C SER A 1146 25.59 9.79 -17.47
N SER A 1147 24.25 9.72 -17.47
CA SER A 1147 23.38 10.69 -18.19
C SER A 1147 22.35 11.42 -17.31
N VAL A 1148 22.18 11.02 -16.04
CA VAL A 1148 21.12 11.58 -15.16
C VAL A 1148 21.65 12.68 -14.25
N VAL A 1149 22.94 12.67 -13.91
CA VAL A 1149 23.55 13.72 -13.08
C VAL A 1149 24.10 14.81 -13.98
N GLY A 1150 23.33 15.88 -14.17
CA GLY A 1150 23.87 17.14 -14.63
C GLY A 1150 24.87 17.63 -13.59
N SER A 1151 26.16 17.68 -13.95
CA SER A 1151 27.22 18.22 -13.11
C SER A 1151 26.86 19.65 -12.70
N ALA A 1152 26.78 19.90 -11.40
CA ALA A 1152 26.77 21.25 -10.85
C ALA A 1152 28.11 21.94 -11.19
N PRO A 1153 28.14 23.26 -11.38
CA PRO A 1153 29.39 23.99 -11.54
C PRO A 1153 30.08 24.10 -10.17
N ASP A 1154 31.27 23.51 -10.04
CA ASP A 1154 32.10 23.65 -8.85
C ASP A 1154 32.53 25.13 -8.69
N GLU A 1155 32.17 25.74 -7.56
CA GLU A 1155 32.70 27.03 -7.11
C GLU A 1155 34.15 26.88 -6.62
N GLU A 1156 35.00 27.76 -7.14
CA GLU A 1156 36.45 27.80 -6.95
C GLU A 1156 36.87 28.14 -5.51
N THR A 1157 37.85 27.41 -4.98
CA THR A 1157 38.83 27.97 -4.03
C THR A 1157 40.23 27.84 -4.63
N PRO A 1158 41.06 28.90 -4.61
CA PRO A 1158 42.24 28.99 -5.45
C PRO A 1158 43.48 28.42 -4.75
N PRO A 1159 44.42 27.82 -5.49
CA PRO A 1159 45.82 27.85 -5.11
C PRO A 1159 46.66 28.60 -6.15
N THR A 1160 47.27 29.65 -5.63
CA THR A 1160 48.51 30.31 -6.06
C THR A 1160 49.48 29.47 -6.91
N GLY A 1161 49.86 29.99 -8.09
CA GLY A 1161 51.00 29.52 -8.89
C GLY A 1161 50.98 30.08 -10.33
N GLU A 1162 52.03 30.79 -10.72
CA GLU A 1162 52.24 31.56 -11.97
C GLU A 1162 52.22 30.75 -13.30
N PRO A 1163 52.14 31.42 -14.48
CA PRO A 1163 51.33 31.01 -15.62
C PRO A 1163 52.07 30.16 -16.66
N GLN A 1164 51.40 29.15 -17.22
CA GLN A 1164 51.78 28.52 -18.48
C GLN A 1164 50.59 28.43 -19.43
N ALA A 1165 50.74 29.07 -20.60
CA ALA A 1165 49.79 29.07 -21.70
C ALA A 1165 49.83 27.75 -22.48
N ALA A 1166 48.65 27.18 -22.79
CA ALA A 1166 48.24 26.60 -24.08
C ALA A 1166 47.08 25.59 -23.90
N GLY A 1167 46.08 25.67 -24.78
CA GLY A 1167 44.76 25.04 -24.64
C GLY A 1167 44.68 23.51 -24.74
N SER A 1168 43.62 22.96 -24.14
CA SER A 1168 43.30 21.53 -24.07
C SER A 1168 42.51 21.04 -25.29
N ASP A 1169 43.13 20.15 -26.06
CA ASP A 1169 42.54 19.30 -27.11
C ASP A 1169 41.95 18.03 -26.42
N THR A 1170 40.65 17.76 -26.52
CA THR A 1170 40.06 16.48 -26.04
C THR A 1170 40.09 15.41 -27.14
N GLU A 1171 40.11 14.13 -26.77
CA GLU A 1171 40.25 12.99 -27.70
C GLU A 1171 39.05 12.83 -28.69
N ALA A 1172 37.92 13.49 -28.39
CA ALA A 1172 36.76 13.60 -29.26
C ALA A 1172 36.98 14.56 -30.47
N ASP A 1173 37.92 15.51 -30.37
CA ASP A 1173 38.20 16.53 -31.41
C ASP A 1173 39.03 16.02 -32.61
N ARG A 1174 39.39 14.73 -32.61
CA ARG A 1174 40.29 14.14 -33.62
C ARG A 1174 39.61 13.14 -34.55
N ARG A 1175 38.28 13.01 -34.52
CA ARG A 1175 37.50 12.06 -35.34
C ARG A 1175 36.60 12.78 -36.33
N CYS A 1176 36.37 12.16 -37.49
CA CYS A 1176 35.34 12.63 -38.41
C CYS A 1176 33.96 12.47 -37.76
N ARG A 1177 33.19 13.56 -37.65
CA ARG A 1177 31.88 13.56 -36.98
C ARG A 1177 30.87 12.59 -37.61
N ASN A 1178 30.97 12.36 -38.93
CA ASN A 1178 30.05 11.47 -39.64
C ASN A 1178 30.45 9.99 -39.57
N CYS A 1179 31.73 9.66 -39.77
CA CYS A 1179 32.19 8.27 -39.94
C CYS A 1179 33.15 7.77 -38.84
N GLY A 1180 33.48 8.61 -37.86
CA GLY A 1180 34.36 8.26 -36.74
C GLY A 1180 35.85 8.12 -37.08
N ALA A 1181 36.25 8.30 -38.34
CA ALA A 1181 37.63 8.03 -38.77
C ALA A 1181 38.66 8.98 -38.12
N THR A 1182 39.69 8.40 -37.51
CA THR A 1182 40.87 9.04 -36.91
C THR A 1182 42.06 8.98 -37.87
N ARG A 1183 42.06 9.80 -38.93
CA ARG A 1183 43.14 10.06 -39.93
C ARG A 1183 44.02 8.93 -40.52
N GLU A 1184 44.05 7.70 -40.05
CA GLU A 1184 44.92 6.64 -40.56
C GLU A 1184 44.13 5.64 -41.41
N ARG A 1185 43.87 6.01 -42.67
CA ARG A 1185 43.85 5.06 -43.80
C ARG A 1185 44.36 5.77 -45.06
N GLU A 1186 45.64 5.52 -45.33
CA GLU A 1186 46.42 5.51 -46.59
C GLU A 1186 46.23 6.55 -47.73
N ARG A 1187 45.31 7.52 -47.68
CA ARG A 1187 45.23 8.59 -48.72
C ARG A 1187 44.37 9.82 -48.33
N GLY A 1188 44.18 10.09 -47.03
CA GLY A 1188 43.31 11.17 -46.55
C GLY A 1188 44.08 12.29 -45.85
N GLY A 1189 44.04 13.51 -46.38
CA GLY A 1189 44.63 14.69 -45.75
C GLY A 1189 43.97 15.08 -44.41
N PRO A 1190 44.39 16.21 -43.82
CA PRO A 1190 43.89 16.66 -42.52
C PRO A 1190 42.37 16.85 -42.48
N LEU A 1191 41.69 16.37 -41.43
CA LEU A 1191 40.26 16.64 -41.18
C LEU A 1191 39.97 18.13 -41.32
N ARG A 1192 38.99 18.48 -42.16
CA ARG A 1192 38.57 19.86 -42.41
C ARG A 1192 37.52 20.26 -41.40
N ARG A 1193 37.67 21.44 -40.80
CA ARG A 1193 36.66 22.03 -39.91
C ARG A 1193 35.50 22.57 -40.74
N CYS A 1194 34.29 22.52 -40.20
CA CYS A 1194 33.14 23.22 -40.73
C CYS A 1194 33.47 24.72 -40.80
N THR A 1195 33.29 25.35 -41.96
CA THR A 1195 33.64 26.77 -42.15
C THR A 1195 32.77 27.72 -41.33
N ARG A 1196 31.56 27.28 -40.94
CA ARG A 1196 30.61 28.10 -40.17
C ARG A 1196 30.86 28.04 -38.67
N CYS A 1197 30.77 26.85 -38.05
CA CYS A 1197 30.94 26.73 -36.60
C CYS A 1197 32.38 26.48 -36.14
N ARG A 1198 33.30 26.09 -37.04
CA ARG A 1198 34.69 25.68 -36.74
C ARG A 1198 34.88 24.54 -35.72
N VAL A 1199 33.81 24.03 -35.10
CA VAL A 1199 33.80 22.92 -34.14
C VAL A 1199 33.80 21.55 -34.83
N ALA A 1200 32.83 21.27 -35.71
CA ALA A 1200 32.71 19.95 -36.35
C ALA A 1200 33.83 19.70 -37.38
N ARG A 1201 34.39 18.49 -37.41
CA ARG A 1201 35.48 18.10 -38.34
C ARG A 1201 35.07 16.91 -39.22
N TYR A 1202 35.47 16.96 -40.49
CA TYR A 1202 35.13 15.95 -41.50
C TYR A 1202 36.35 15.50 -42.30
N CYS A 1203 36.42 14.21 -42.61
CA CYS A 1203 37.49 13.65 -43.46
C CYS A 1203 37.31 13.98 -44.94
N SER A 1204 36.09 14.32 -45.38
CA SER A 1204 35.81 14.71 -46.76
C SER A 1204 34.52 15.57 -46.85
N PRO A 1205 34.33 16.35 -47.93
CA PRO A 1205 33.08 17.07 -48.18
C PRO A 1205 31.85 16.15 -48.24
N GLU A 1206 32.00 14.90 -48.67
CA GLU A 1206 30.91 13.92 -48.71
C GLU A 1206 30.44 13.54 -47.30
N CYS A 1207 31.37 13.39 -46.34
CA CYS A 1207 31.02 13.15 -44.94
C CYS A 1207 30.29 14.35 -44.32
N GLN A 1208 30.71 15.57 -44.66
CA GLN A 1208 30.00 16.78 -44.23
C GLN A 1208 28.58 16.83 -44.81
N ARG A 1209 28.39 16.52 -46.11
CA ARG A 1209 27.05 16.51 -46.73
C ARG A 1209 26.12 15.46 -46.13
N LYS A 1210 26.62 14.27 -45.80
CA LYS A 1210 25.81 13.21 -45.15
C LYS A 1210 25.37 13.61 -43.74
N ASP A 1211 26.27 14.22 -42.97
CA ASP A 1211 25.98 14.70 -41.61
C ASP A 1211 25.18 16.02 -41.61
N TRP A 1212 25.16 16.77 -42.72
CA TRP A 1212 24.57 18.10 -42.79
C TRP A 1212 23.12 18.17 -42.30
N ARG A 1213 22.29 17.14 -42.53
CA ARG A 1213 20.90 17.11 -42.04
C ARG A 1213 20.81 17.18 -40.52
N LYS A 1214 21.75 16.58 -39.81
CA LYS A 1214 21.86 16.61 -38.33
C LYS A 1214 22.65 17.84 -37.90
N HIS A 1215 23.84 18.03 -38.45
CA HIS A 1215 24.74 19.12 -38.07
C HIS A 1215 24.15 20.51 -38.25
N ARG A 1216 23.34 20.77 -39.29
CA ARG A 1216 22.75 22.10 -39.54
C ARG A 1216 21.90 22.63 -38.39
N MET A 1217 21.29 21.74 -37.59
CA MET A 1217 20.46 22.12 -36.44
C MET A 1217 21.29 22.60 -35.24
N GLU A 1218 22.59 22.28 -35.25
CA GLU A 1218 23.55 22.60 -34.19
C GLU A 1218 24.67 23.56 -34.68
N CYS A 1219 24.68 23.91 -35.96
CA CYS A 1219 25.74 24.68 -36.59
C CYS A 1219 25.53 26.18 -36.36
N GLN A 1220 26.11 26.70 -35.27
CA GLN A 1220 26.13 28.13 -34.95
C GLN A 1220 27.31 28.83 -35.64
N GLU A 1221 27.10 30.08 -36.06
CA GLU A 1221 28.13 30.93 -36.66
C GLU A 1221 29.02 31.48 -35.54
N VAL A 1222 30.34 31.48 -35.74
CA VAL A 1222 31.26 32.03 -34.75
C VAL A 1222 31.34 33.54 -35.01
N ASP A 1223 30.81 34.36 -34.10
CA ASP A 1223 31.05 35.81 -34.11
C ASP A 1223 32.56 36.06 -33.90
N GLU A 1224 33.16 36.90 -34.75
CA GLU A 1224 34.58 37.31 -34.64
C GLU A 1224 34.85 38.25 -33.47
#